data_AF-G1WI91-F1
#
_entry.id   AF-G1WI91-F1
#
_cell.length_a   1.000
_cell.length_b   1.000
_cell.length_c   1.000
_cell.angle_alpha   90.00
_cell.angle_beta   90.00
_cell.angle_gamma   90.00
#
_symmetry.space_group_name_H-M   'P 1'
#
loop_
_entity.id
_entity.type
_entity.pdbx_description
1 polymer ?
#
loop_
_entity_poly.entity_id
_entity_poly.type
_entity_poly.pdbx_seq_one_letter_code
_entity_poly.pdbx_strand_id
1 'polypeptide(L)'
;MKQFTHIRLLATAALALSIGLAPLSARADNGGTGAAAAAPSTAASAAAGQASTSPETDGVIVTLTNTAERELQSLGDGRANGDISMLDSSSTFQELDQAGLNVTQQITTADGDIALEVQPEQGVSDQEALEDALELDSVESAQLNYVYNLIEPVIDEPLASAASTDAARAATSASEVSTLAVDQMPNDPWAKNSNPDEDPNQYYLYSSHFVEAWNMAKADADVTVAVLDSGVMLNHDDLKANVLTSLAWDSYYNKALTGDGDNVGHGTHVAGIIAATANNSIGIAGGSYNAKILPVKVFSDDASPKSNTTAIISAYQYIMTLVSSGAVDNLHVINMSLGYYGSDINDRLLEETIRTARNDYRIATVCAAGNGNKVDTAYTENIYPADFEECIAVTALTPTGSNVAFSDYNKAKDISAPGASIWSTYPRDTTIGNVKYGKYNRMTGTSMASPMVSAAAALMFAQNPDATVDQVCQALYATAEPVVDAENDRSELSGSHGALNVAAALVELQNIIDAAQFPDVKPDDWFYDAVLDITRRGIMHGYDDGTGTFGPNNDLLREQAAAVFYNYLGKSDTSAPRAPHKDVLDDWYTVGVNWAYDKGYINGFSDEVFGVGQPLTREQLCCIFANILASEDEVENVDMTKFEAMPDADKTSSWARKSVAWCINKELINGVDVDGGRQIQPDVNCSRGMMAALLSSAIKFGLI
;
A
#
# COMPACT_ATOMS: atom_id res chain seq x y z
N MET A 1 -38.37 -6.70 3.51
CA MET A 1 -39.16 -5.89 2.55
C MET A 1 -38.98 -4.40 2.82
N LYS A 2 -37.95 -3.78 2.24
CA LYS A 2 -37.87 -2.35 1.92
C LYS A 2 -36.99 -2.24 0.69
N GLN A 3 -37.60 -1.94 -0.46
CA GLN A 3 -36.92 -1.68 -1.73
C GLN A 3 -36.38 -0.25 -1.70
N PHE A 4 -35.11 -0.07 -2.05
CA PHE A 4 -34.57 1.23 -2.45
C PHE A 4 -34.35 1.20 -3.96
N THR A 5 -35.08 2.06 -4.65
CA THR A 5 -35.00 2.27 -6.10
C THR A 5 -34.04 3.43 -6.33
N HIS A 6 -32.86 3.18 -6.92
CA HIS A 6 -31.96 4.24 -7.38
C HIS A 6 -32.24 4.59 -8.85
N ILE A 7 -32.61 5.84 -9.08
CA ILE A 7 -32.77 6.47 -10.40
C ILE A 7 -31.41 7.08 -10.76
N ARG A 8 -30.78 6.62 -11.86
CA ARG A 8 -29.56 7.21 -12.44
C ARG A 8 -29.92 8.39 -13.36
N LEU A 9 -29.24 9.53 -13.18
CA LEU A 9 -29.29 10.68 -14.08
C LEU A 9 -28.00 10.69 -14.92
N LEU A 10 -28.13 10.52 -16.24
CA LEU A 10 -27.04 10.66 -17.22
C LEU A 10 -26.83 12.15 -17.54
N ALA A 11 -25.59 12.63 -17.41
CA ALA A 11 -25.16 13.92 -17.94
C ALA A 11 -23.93 13.72 -18.83
N THR A 12 -24.16 13.73 -20.14
CA THR A 12 -23.14 13.71 -21.19
C THR A 12 -22.68 15.15 -21.46
N ALA A 13 -21.38 15.41 -21.40
CA ALA A 13 -20.78 16.65 -21.91
C ALA A 13 -19.52 16.31 -22.72
N ALA A 14 -19.67 16.33 -24.04
CA ALA A 14 -18.57 16.28 -25.00
C ALA A 14 -18.00 17.69 -25.18
N LEU A 15 -16.68 17.84 -25.09
CA LEU A 15 -15.97 19.02 -25.58
C LEU A 15 -14.79 18.60 -26.44
N ALA A 16 -14.98 18.70 -27.76
CA ALA A 16 -13.94 18.55 -28.76
C ALA A 16 -13.09 19.83 -28.80
N LEU A 17 -11.76 19.70 -28.74
CA LEU A 17 -10.85 20.77 -29.13
C LEU A 17 -9.86 20.25 -30.19
N SER A 18 -10.07 20.75 -31.41
CA SER A 18 -9.26 20.55 -32.60
C SER A 18 -8.22 21.67 -32.75
N ILE A 19 -6.93 21.33 -32.81
CA ILE A 19 -5.83 22.15 -33.34
C ILE A 19 -4.83 21.12 -33.89
N GLY A 20 -4.35 21.07 -35.14
CA GLY A 20 -4.19 22.05 -36.19
C GLY A 20 -2.79 21.81 -36.80
N LEU A 21 -2.67 20.83 -37.70
CA LEU A 21 -1.45 20.50 -38.45
C LEU A 21 -1.31 21.40 -39.69
N ALA A 22 -0.09 21.91 -39.97
CA ALA A 22 0.58 22.08 -41.29
C ALA A 22 1.83 23.00 -41.17
N PRO A 23 2.74 23.12 -42.19
CA PRO A 23 3.73 22.12 -42.60
C PRO A 23 5.15 22.71 -42.86
N LEU A 24 6.03 21.83 -43.37
CA LEU A 24 7.43 21.98 -43.82
C LEU A 24 7.86 23.27 -44.55
N SER A 25 9.13 23.67 -44.31
CA SER A 25 10.09 24.35 -45.20
C SER A 25 11.39 24.58 -44.37
N ALA A 26 12.65 24.48 -44.79
CA ALA A 26 13.33 24.21 -46.06
C ALA A 26 14.78 23.75 -45.76
N ARG A 27 15.38 23.14 -46.78
CA ARG A 27 16.77 22.69 -46.92
C ARG A 27 17.74 23.87 -47.10
N ALA A 28 18.91 23.83 -46.46
CA ALA A 28 20.12 24.51 -46.92
C ALA A 28 21.40 23.80 -46.41
N ASP A 29 22.36 23.70 -47.34
CA ASP A 29 23.62 22.98 -47.30
C ASP A 29 24.76 23.73 -46.61
N ASN A 30 25.81 22.94 -46.28
CA ASN A 30 27.25 23.25 -46.19
C ASN A 30 27.87 23.91 -44.93
N GLY A 31 28.72 23.13 -44.24
CA GLY A 31 30.18 23.31 -44.38
C GLY A 31 31.04 23.49 -43.11
N GLY A 32 31.81 22.44 -42.77
CA GLY A 32 33.11 22.51 -42.03
C GLY A 32 33.03 22.69 -40.51
N THR A 33 33.89 22.14 -39.64
CA THR A 33 35.16 21.39 -39.72
C THR A 33 35.46 20.79 -38.33
N GLY A 34 36.01 19.58 -38.27
CA GLY A 34 37.11 19.25 -37.34
C GLY A 34 36.83 18.67 -35.94
N ALA A 35 37.18 17.38 -35.81
CA ALA A 35 38.05 16.77 -34.79
C ALA A 35 37.45 15.83 -33.71
N ALA A 36 38.05 14.63 -33.72
CA ALA A 36 38.31 13.69 -32.62
C ALA A 36 37.16 12.80 -32.08
N ALA A 37 37.23 11.49 -32.34
CA ALA A 37 37.78 10.48 -31.42
C ALA A 37 37.27 9.06 -31.77
N ALA A 38 38.07 8.06 -31.44
CA ALA A 38 38.02 6.69 -31.93
C ALA A 38 36.71 5.92 -31.63
N ALA A 39 36.24 5.18 -32.63
CA ALA A 39 35.14 4.23 -32.55
C ALA A 39 35.57 2.91 -31.87
N PRO A 40 34.68 2.24 -31.11
CA PRO A 40 34.70 0.81 -30.96
C PRO A 40 33.78 0.14 -31.99
N SER A 41 34.20 -1.06 -32.37
CA SER A 41 33.73 -1.93 -33.43
C SER A 41 32.27 -2.36 -33.32
N THR A 42 31.58 -2.29 -34.44
CA THR A 42 30.32 -2.98 -34.74
C THR A 42 30.49 -4.51 -34.62
N ALA A 43 29.81 -5.11 -33.66
CA ALA A 43 29.38 -6.50 -33.71
C ALA A 43 27.85 -6.53 -33.58
N ALA A 44 27.18 -6.05 -34.63
CA ALA A 44 25.79 -6.38 -34.86
C ALA A 44 25.74 -7.81 -35.42
N SER A 45 25.31 -8.77 -34.60
CA SER A 45 24.72 -10.01 -35.13
C SER A 45 23.79 -10.65 -34.10
N ALA A 46 22.53 -10.77 -34.52
CA ALA A 46 21.46 -11.59 -33.95
C ALA A 46 20.75 -11.09 -32.67
N ALA A 47 20.20 -9.87 -32.74
CA ALA A 47 18.89 -9.62 -32.13
C ALA A 47 17.84 -10.36 -32.97
N ALA A 48 17.54 -11.60 -32.61
CA ALA A 48 16.31 -12.27 -33.06
C ALA A 48 15.19 -11.77 -32.14
N GLY A 49 14.36 -10.86 -32.65
CA GLY A 49 13.21 -10.36 -31.93
C GLY A 49 12.21 -11.48 -31.64
N GLN A 50 11.62 -11.44 -30.45
CA GLN A 50 10.18 -11.65 -30.36
C GLN A 50 9.56 -10.27 -30.59
N ALA A 51 9.21 -10.03 -31.85
CA ALA A 51 8.25 -9.00 -32.20
C ALA A 51 6.91 -9.41 -31.58
N SER A 52 6.20 -8.45 -30.97
CA SER A 52 4.73 -8.36 -30.87
C SER A 52 4.02 -9.53 -31.57
N THR A 53 3.87 -10.65 -30.86
CA THR A 53 2.94 -11.70 -31.23
C THR A 53 1.63 -11.35 -30.55
N SER A 54 0.51 -11.42 -31.26
CA SER A 54 -0.81 -11.31 -30.65
C SER A 54 -0.87 -12.21 -29.40
N PRO A 55 -1.48 -11.75 -28.30
CA PRO A 55 -1.55 -12.54 -27.08
C PRO A 55 -2.19 -13.90 -27.36
N GLU A 56 -1.69 -14.94 -26.71
CA GLU A 56 -2.26 -16.29 -26.79
C GLU A 56 -3.65 -16.27 -26.13
N THR A 57 -4.61 -16.95 -26.75
CA THR A 57 -6.01 -17.02 -26.30
C THR A 57 -6.48 -18.46 -26.30
N ASP A 58 -7.50 -18.74 -25.49
CA ASP A 58 -8.12 -20.06 -25.32
C ASP A 58 -9.64 -19.89 -25.32
N GLY A 59 -10.18 -19.61 -26.51
CA GLY A 59 -11.60 -19.37 -26.72
C GLY A 59 -12.05 -17.94 -26.42
N VAL A 60 -13.35 -17.78 -26.16
CA VAL A 60 -14.05 -16.50 -26.02
C VAL A 60 -14.89 -16.52 -24.76
N ILE A 61 -15.03 -15.35 -24.11
CA ILE A 61 -15.96 -15.14 -23.01
C ILE A 61 -17.11 -14.28 -23.53
N VAL A 62 -18.34 -14.76 -23.41
CA VAL A 62 -19.55 -14.04 -23.82
C VAL A 62 -20.35 -13.63 -22.59
N THR A 63 -20.75 -12.35 -22.52
CA THR A 63 -21.76 -11.87 -21.57
C THR A 63 -23.13 -11.88 -22.23
N LEU A 64 -24.16 -12.24 -21.47
CA LEU A 64 -25.49 -12.45 -22.02
C LEU A 64 -26.36 -11.22 -21.87
N THR A 65 -27.28 -11.03 -22.81
CA THR A 65 -28.32 -10.02 -22.63
C THR A 65 -29.20 -10.36 -21.43
N ASN A 66 -29.77 -9.33 -20.79
CA ASN A 66 -30.77 -9.46 -19.72
C ASN A 66 -31.93 -10.45 -20.01
N THR A 67 -32.27 -10.68 -21.28
CA THR A 67 -33.31 -11.65 -21.65
C THR A 67 -32.78 -13.08 -21.60
N ALA A 68 -31.62 -13.34 -22.21
CA ALA A 68 -30.94 -14.62 -22.18
C ALA A 68 -30.57 -15.04 -20.76
N GLU A 69 -30.06 -14.09 -19.96
CA GLU A 69 -29.69 -14.35 -18.57
C GLU A 69 -30.89 -14.80 -17.72
N ARG A 70 -32.04 -14.12 -17.86
CA ARG A 70 -33.27 -14.50 -17.14
C ARG A 70 -33.80 -15.87 -17.55
N GLU A 71 -33.59 -16.28 -18.81
CA GLU A 71 -33.91 -17.63 -19.25
C GLU A 71 -33.03 -18.65 -18.52
N LEU A 72 -31.70 -18.46 -18.50
CA LEU A 72 -30.78 -19.34 -17.81
C LEU A 72 -31.09 -19.44 -16.30
N GLN A 73 -31.33 -18.30 -15.65
CA GLN A 73 -31.72 -18.26 -14.24
C GLN A 73 -33.06 -18.95 -13.95
N SER A 74 -33.93 -19.12 -14.95
CA SER A 74 -35.22 -19.81 -14.79
C SER A 74 -35.12 -21.34 -14.85
N LEU A 75 -34.02 -21.88 -15.38
CA LEU A 75 -33.79 -23.31 -15.57
C LEU A 75 -33.18 -24.01 -14.34
N GLY A 76 -32.75 -23.26 -13.33
CA GLY A 76 -32.17 -23.78 -12.08
C GLY A 76 -31.48 -22.67 -11.29
N ASP A 77 -30.84 -23.02 -10.17
CA ASP A 77 -30.03 -22.07 -9.39
C ASP A 77 -28.73 -21.80 -10.17
N GLY A 78 -28.85 -21.04 -11.26
CA GLY A 78 -27.81 -20.72 -12.26
C GLY A 78 -26.68 -19.83 -11.72
N ARG A 79 -26.32 -20.02 -10.45
CA ARG A 79 -25.25 -19.33 -9.71
C ARG A 79 -24.18 -20.30 -9.21
N ALA A 80 -24.34 -21.61 -9.44
CA ALA A 80 -23.28 -22.57 -9.18
C ALA A 80 -22.29 -22.55 -10.35
N ASN A 81 -21.22 -21.75 -10.21
CA ASN A 81 -20.10 -21.71 -11.15
C ASN A 81 -19.71 -23.13 -11.59
N GLY A 82 -19.69 -23.37 -12.90
CA GLY A 82 -19.18 -24.59 -13.53
C GLY A 82 -20.16 -25.75 -13.77
N ASP A 83 -21.43 -25.71 -13.34
CA ASP A 83 -22.42 -26.75 -13.72
C ASP A 83 -23.24 -26.33 -14.95
N ILE A 84 -22.80 -26.78 -16.12
CA ILE A 84 -23.48 -26.51 -17.41
C ILE A 84 -24.55 -27.57 -17.76
N SER A 85 -24.74 -28.61 -16.94
CA SER A 85 -25.57 -29.78 -17.30
C SER A 85 -27.07 -29.49 -17.46
N MET A 86 -27.53 -28.32 -17.01
CA MET A 86 -28.91 -27.86 -17.16
C MET A 86 -29.09 -26.86 -18.31
N LEU A 87 -27.99 -26.38 -18.91
CA LEU A 87 -28.00 -25.31 -19.92
C LEU A 87 -28.35 -25.80 -21.33
N ASP A 88 -28.14 -27.09 -21.65
CA ASP A 88 -28.44 -27.71 -22.95
C ASP A 88 -29.89 -27.50 -23.45
N SER A 89 -30.80 -27.21 -22.53
CA SER A 89 -32.22 -26.97 -22.82
C SER A 89 -32.58 -25.51 -23.10
N SER A 90 -31.66 -24.57 -22.92
CA SER A 90 -31.88 -23.13 -23.13
C SER A 90 -31.79 -22.74 -24.61
N SER A 91 -32.53 -21.72 -24.99
CA SER A 91 -32.46 -21.17 -26.34
C SER A 91 -31.10 -20.50 -26.62
N THR A 92 -30.49 -19.87 -25.61
CA THR A 92 -29.14 -19.31 -25.65
C THR A 92 -28.07 -20.36 -25.97
N PHE A 93 -28.09 -21.50 -25.28
CA PHE A 93 -27.11 -22.56 -25.53
C PHE A 93 -27.28 -23.15 -26.94
N GLN A 94 -28.52 -23.32 -27.39
CA GLN A 94 -28.80 -23.81 -28.75
C GLN A 94 -28.37 -22.81 -29.83
N GLU A 95 -28.45 -21.51 -29.58
CA GLU A 95 -27.96 -20.47 -30.48
C GLU A 95 -26.43 -20.50 -30.59
N LEU A 96 -25.73 -20.59 -29.46
CA LEU A 96 -24.27 -20.74 -29.41
C LEU A 96 -23.80 -22.02 -30.11
N ASP A 97 -24.42 -23.17 -29.82
CA ASP A 97 -24.11 -24.45 -30.47
C ASP A 97 -24.34 -24.40 -32.00
N GLN A 98 -25.42 -23.76 -32.45
CA GLN A 98 -25.70 -23.57 -33.89
C GLN A 98 -24.67 -22.67 -34.58
N ALA A 99 -24.04 -21.76 -33.84
CA ALA A 99 -22.93 -20.93 -34.30
C ALA A 99 -21.57 -21.64 -34.22
N GLY A 100 -21.51 -22.89 -33.75
CA GLY A 100 -20.26 -23.63 -33.57
C GLY A 100 -19.46 -23.18 -32.33
N LEU A 101 -20.13 -22.57 -31.35
CA LEU A 101 -19.53 -22.07 -30.10
C LEU A 101 -19.93 -22.98 -28.94
N ASN A 102 -19.01 -23.85 -28.53
CA ASN A 102 -19.26 -24.85 -27.48
C ASN A 102 -19.06 -24.23 -26.10
N VAL A 103 -20.11 -24.12 -25.29
CA VAL A 103 -19.98 -23.62 -23.91
C VAL A 103 -19.22 -24.64 -23.05
N THR A 104 -18.15 -24.20 -22.40
CA THR A 104 -17.31 -25.05 -21.53
C THR A 104 -17.44 -24.73 -20.06
N GLN A 105 -17.71 -23.47 -19.72
CA GLN A 105 -17.81 -23.03 -18.33
C GLN A 105 -18.75 -21.83 -18.20
N GLN A 106 -19.44 -21.77 -17.06
CA GLN A 106 -20.15 -20.56 -16.62
C GLN A 106 -19.34 -19.86 -15.54
N ILE A 107 -19.18 -18.55 -15.68
CA ILE A 107 -18.66 -17.63 -14.66
C ILE A 107 -19.68 -16.54 -14.36
N THR A 108 -19.49 -15.85 -13.25
CA THR A 108 -20.22 -14.60 -12.96
C THR A 108 -19.38 -13.41 -13.48
N THR A 109 -19.92 -12.22 -13.63
CA THR A 109 -19.12 -11.00 -13.86
C THR A 109 -18.96 -10.24 -12.55
N ALA A 110 -18.19 -9.14 -12.55
CA ALA A 110 -18.07 -8.26 -11.39
C ALA A 110 -19.42 -7.65 -10.97
N ASP A 111 -20.31 -7.41 -11.93
CA ASP A 111 -21.67 -6.86 -11.72
C ASP A 111 -22.70 -7.93 -11.29
N GLY A 112 -22.30 -9.20 -11.25
CA GLY A 112 -23.16 -10.31 -10.86
C GLY A 112 -23.92 -10.97 -12.03
N ASP A 113 -23.63 -10.58 -13.27
CA ASP A 113 -24.25 -11.12 -14.47
C ASP A 113 -23.64 -12.48 -14.84
N ILE A 114 -24.35 -13.27 -15.64
CA ILE A 114 -23.83 -14.54 -16.18
C ILE A 114 -22.95 -14.27 -17.40
N ALA A 115 -21.74 -14.84 -17.39
CA ALA A 115 -20.88 -14.96 -18.56
C ALA A 115 -20.51 -16.43 -18.82
N LEU A 116 -20.28 -16.76 -20.08
CA LEU A 116 -19.96 -18.12 -20.53
C LEU A 116 -18.61 -18.13 -21.22
N GLU A 117 -17.76 -19.07 -20.85
CA GLU A 117 -16.61 -19.45 -21.67
C GLU A 117 -17.13 -20.35 -22.81
N VAL A 118 -16.74 -20.01 -24.04
CA VAL A 118 -17.08 -20.76 -25.24
C VAL A 118 -15.83 -21.08 -26.05
N GLN A 119 -15.80 -22.30 -26.58
CA GLN A 119 -14.72 -22.84 -27.40
C GLN A 119 -15.20 -23.03 -28.83
N PRO A 120 -14.48 -22.48 -29.83
CA PRO A 120 -14.86 -22.67 -31.22
C PRO A 120 -14.74 -24.13 -31.68
N GLU A 121 -15.47 -24.48 -32.73
CA GLU A 121 -15.25 -25.72 -33.45
C GLU A 121 -13.82 -25.84 -34.00
N GLN A 122 -13.35 -27.07 -34.15
CA GLN A 122 -12.00 -27.35 -34.62
C GLN A 122 -11.70 -26.69 -35.98
N GLY A 123 -10.70 -25.81 -36.00
CA GLY A 123 -10.24 -25.15 -37.22
C GLY A 123 -10.78 -23.72 -37.41
N VAL A 124 -11.65 -23.26 -36.52
CA VAL A 124 -12.04 -21.85 -36.38
C VAL A 124 -11.10 -21.18 -35.37
N SER A 125 -10.65 -19.97 -35.66
CA SER A 125 -9.80 -19.20 -34.74
C SER A 125 -10.63 -18.49 -33.66
N ASP A 126 -10.04 -18.21 -32.50
CA ASP A 126 -10.73 -17.47 -31.42
C ASP A 126 -11.18 -16.07 -31.87
N GLN A 127 -10.47 -15.46 -32.81
CA GLN A 127 -10.87 -14.16 -33.38
C GLN A 127 -12.12 -14.28 -34.26
N GLU A 128 -12.21 -15.31 -35.09
CA GLU A 128 -13.43 -15.60 -35.86
C GLU A 128 -14.59 -15.95 -34.91
N ALA A 129 -14.33 -16.76 -33.88
CA ALA A 129 -15.30 -17.11 -32.85
C ALA A 129 -15.85 -15.88 -32.10
N LEU A 130 -14.98 -14.90 -31.83
CA LEU A 130 -15.37 -13.63 -31.21
C LEU A 130 -16.29 -12.83 -32.14
N GLU A 131 -15.97 -12.76 -33.44
CA GLU A 131 -16.80 -12.09 -34.43
C GLU A 131 -18.17 -12.77 -34.55
N ASP A 132 -18.21 -14.10 -34.63
CA ASP A 132 -19.43 -14.89 -34.69
C ASP A 132 -20.30 -14.71 -33.42
N ALA A 133 -19.68 -14.71 -32.23
CA ALA A 133 -20.38 -14.51 -30.97
C ALA A 133 -21.07 -13.14 -30.89
N LEU A 134 -20.45 -12.09 -31.42
CA LEU A 134 -20.99 -10.73 -31.42
C LEU A 134 -22.18 -10.54 -32.37
N GLU A 135 -22.45 -11.49 -33.28
CA GLU A 135 -23.61 -11.48 -34.16
C GLU A 135 -24.87 -12.12 -33.54
N LEU A 136 -24.74 -12.79 -32.39
CA LEU A 136 -25.83 -13.54 -31.75
C LEU A 136 -26.77 -12.64 -30.92
N ASP A 137 -28.08 -12.92 -30.99
CA ASP A 137 -29.10 -12.10 -30.31
C ASP A 137 -29.03 -12.24 -28.78
N SER A 138 -28.55 -13.39 -28.28
CA SER A 138 -28.40 -13.65 -26.85
C SER A 138 -27.14 -13.03 -26.23
N VAL A 139 -26.17 -12.58 -27.03
CA VAL A 139 -24.88 -12.04 -26.57
C VAL A 139 -24.95 -10.52 -26.46
N GLU A 140 -24.60 -9.99 -25.29
CA GLU A 140 -24.51 -8.54 -25.04
C GLU A 140 -23.11 -8.00 -25.37
N SER A 141 -22.07 -8.74 -24.99
CA SER A 141 -20.69 -8.45 -25.33
C SER A 141 -19.87 -9.72 -25.35
N ALA A 142 -18.71 -9.68 -26.00
CA ALA A 142 -17.77 -10.78 -26.02
C ALA A 142 -16.33 -10.26 -26.00
N GLN A 143 -15.42 -11.02 -25.42
CA GLN A 143 -13.97 -10.79 -25.47
C GLN A 143 -13.21 -12.11 -25.61
N LEU A 144 -11.96 -12.04 -26.05
CA LEU A 144 -11.08 -13.20 -26.03
C LEU A 144 -10.82 -13.64 -24.58
N ASN A 145 -10.66 -14.96 -24.37
CA ASN A 145 -10.19 -15.54 -23.13
C ASN A 145 -8.66 -15.60 -23.18
N TYR A 146 -7.98 -14.65 -22.53
CA TYR A 146 -6.52 -14.51 -22.65
C TYR A 146 -5.80 -15.58 -21.85
N VAL A 147 -4.73 -16.13 -22.41
CA VAL A 147 -3.88 -17.11 -21.74
C VAL A 147 -2.79 -16.40 -20.95
N TYR A 148 -2.79 -16.64 -19.64
CA TYR A 148 -1.83 -16.12 -18.69
C TYR A 148 -0.73 -17.15 -18.42
N ASN A 149 0.49 -16.65 -18.38
CA ASN A 149 1.68 -17.44 -18.10
C ASN A 149 2.17 -17.16 -16.69
N LEU A 150 2.74 -18.17 -16.06
CA LEU A 150 3.48 -17.95 -14.83
C LEU A 150 4.68 -17.06 -15.15
N ILE A 151 4.94 -16.02 -14.33
CA ILE A 151 6.15 -15.22 -14.48
C ILE A 151 7.31 -16.04 -13.92
N GLU A 152 7.91 -16.85 -14.79
CA GLU A 152 8.92 -17.81 -14.40
C GLU A 152 10.16 -17.10 -13.84
N PRO A 153 10.57 -17.43 -12.60
CA PRO A 153 11.81 -16.94 -12.04
C PRO A 153 13.00 -17.76 -12.56
N VAL A 154 14.18 -17.18 -12.44
CA VAL A 154 15.45 -17.88 -12.60
C VAL A 154 15.73 -18.64 -11.30
N ILE A 155 15.94 -19.95 -11.38
CA ILE A 155 16.46 -20.74 -10.27
C ILE A 155 17.97 -20.51 -10.22
N ASP A 156 18.46 -19.94 -9.14
CA ASP A 156 19.87 -19.58 -9.02
C ASP A 156 20.74 -20.84 -8.83
N GLU A 157 21.71 -21.04 -9.71
CA GLU A 157 22.84 -21.96 -9.46
C GLU A 157 23.77 -21.39 -8.37
N PRO A 158 24.56 -22.22 -7.64
CA PRO A 158 25.38 -21.73 -6.54
C PRO A 158 26.37 -20.67 -7.01
N LEU A 159 26.63 -19.66 -6.16
CA LEU A 159 27.72 -18.73 -6.35
C LEU A 159 29.02 -19.53 -6.44
N ALA A 160 29.56 -19.72 -7.65
CA ALA A 160 30.99 -19.97 -7.79
C ALA A 160 31.67 -18.72 -7.22
N SER A 161 32.58 -18.90 -6.26
CA SER A 161 33.31 -17.81 -5.61
C SER A 161 33.98 -16.89 -6.65
N ALA A 162 33.24 -15.90 -7.13
CA ALA A 162 33.77 -14.82 -7.94
C ALA A 162 34.22 -13.77 -6.94
N ALA A 163 35.54 -13.69 -6.76
CA ALA A 163 36.15 -12.63 -5.99
C ALA A 163 35.67 -11.27 -6.53
N SER A 164 34.77 -10.62 -5.80
CA SER A 164 34.37 -9.24 -6.09
C SER A 164 35.48 -8.32 -5.60
N THR A 165 36.39 -7.95 -6.51
CA THR A 165 37.10 -6.68 -6.39
C THR A 165 36.12 -5.57 -6.73
N ASP A 166 35.32 -5.15 -5.75
CA ASP A 166 34.83 -3.77 -5.58
C ASP A 166 34.13 -3.63 -4.22
N ALA A 167 34.88 -3.95 -3.18
CA ALA A 167 34.53 -3.66 -1.80
C ALA A 167 34.75 -2.16 -1.51
N ALA A 168 33.85 -1.28 -1.97
CA ALA A 168 33.71 0.09 -1.45
C ALA A 168 32.52 0.88 -2.05
N ARG A 169 31.28 0.37 -2.04
CA ARG A 169 30.11 1.26 -2.23
C ARG A 169 28.74 0.71 -1.80
N ALA A 170 28.61 0.12 -0.61
CA ALA A 170 27.28 -0.08 0.02
C ALA A 170 27.31 -0.18 1.56
N ALA A 171 28.43 0.17 2.21
CA ALA A 171 28.55 0.11 3.68
C ALA A 171 28.16 1.42 4.40
N THR A 172 27.55 2.37 3.69
CA THR A 172 27.10 3.66 4.26
C THR A 172 25.57 3.73 4.33
N SER A 173 25.01 2.84 5.14
CA SER A 173 23.71 3.00 5.85
C SER A 173 23.56 1.95 6.96
N ALA A 174 24.26 0.81 6.85
CA ALA A 174 24.23 -0.25 7.87
C ALA A 174 24.92 0.11 9.22
N SER A 175 25.64 1.23 9.32
CA SER A 175 26.38 1.60 10.54
C SER A 175 25.58 2.45 11.54
N GLU A 176 24.37 2.87 11.19
CA GLU A 176 23.42 3.53 12.10
C GLU A 176 22.15 2.71 12.38
N VAL A 177 22.17 1.40 12.14
CA VAL A 177 21.20 0.47 12.78
C VAL A 177 21.61 0.32 14.25
N SER A 178 21.44 1.42 14.98
CA SER A 178 21.78 1.58 16.39
C SER A 178 20.95 0.64 17.23
N THR A 179 21.55 -0.47 17.67
CA THR A 179 21.44 -1.12 19.01
C THR A 179 20.06 -1.30 19.68
N LEU A 180 18.94 -1.04 19.00
CA LEU A 180 17.59 -1.00 19.58
C LEU A 180 16.66 -2.13 19.11
N ALA A 181 17.11 -3.08 18.28
CA ALA A 181 16.22 -4.07 17.64
C ALA A 181 16.60 -5.56 17.84
N VAL A 182 17.27 -5.93 18.94
CA VAL A 182 17.71 -7.34 19.15
C VAL A 182 16.68 -8.19 19.91
N ASP A 183 15.71 -7.60 20.62
CA ASP A 183 14.80 -8.36 21.49
C ASP A 183 13.52 -8.93 20.81
N GLN A 184 13.30 -8.68 19.51
CA GLN A 184 12.06 -9.06 18.80
C GLN A 184 12.28 -9.85 17.49
N MET A 185 13.51 -10.11 17.08
CA MET A 185 13.78 -10.93 15.88
C MET A 185 13.21 -12.34 16.05
N PRO A 186 12.56 -12.88 15.01
CA PRO A 186 12.02 -14.22 15.12
C PRO A 186 13.16 -15.23 15.27
N ASN A 187 12.91 -16.32 15.97
CA ASN A 187 13.95 -17.26 16.37
C ASN A 187 14.48 -18.15 15.22
N ASP A 188 13.92 -18.00 14.02
CA ASP A 188 14.22 -18.73 12.81
C ASP A 188 15.66 -18.44 12.34
N PRO A 189 16.44 -19.49 11.99
CA PRO A 189 17.88 -19.36 11.81
C PRO A 189 18.26 -18.47 10.61
N TRP A 190 17.51 -18.51 9.50
CA TRP A 190 17.89 -17.80 8.28
C TRP A 190 17.36 -16.37 8.24
N ALA A 191 16.28 -16.09 8.97
CA ALA A 191 15.75 -14.74 9.17
C ALA A 191 16.76 -13.80 9.84
N LYS A 192 17.65 -14.37 10.68
CA LYS A 192 18.71 -13.63 11.40
C LYS A 192 19.93 -13.29 10.55
N ASN A 193 20.04 -13.88 9.36
CA ASN A 193 21.16 -13.64 8.47
C ASN A 193 20.80 -12.56 7.45
N SER A 194 21.39 -11.39 7.62
CA SER A 194 21.21 -10.23 6.74
C SER A 194 22.22 -10.17 5.58
N ASN A 195 23.23 -11.05 5.57
CA ASN A 195 24.30 -10.99 4.59
C ASN A 195 23.89 -11.72 3.30
N PRO A 196 23.72 -11.02 2.17
CA PRO A 196 23.32 -11.65 0.91
C PRO A 196 24.36 -12.62 0.34
N ASP A 197 25.63 -12.53 0.78
CA ASP A 197 26.72 -13.41 0.33
C ASP A 197 26.82 -14.71 1.15
N GLU A 198 26.02 -14.88 2.20
CA GLU A 198 26.01 -16.06 3.05
C GLU A 198 24.72 -16.85 2.89
N ASP A 199 24.81 -18.08 2.40
CA ASP A 199 23.65 -18.95 2.27
C ASP A 199 23.43 -19.84 3.51
N PRO A 200 22.17 -20.04 3.96
CA PRO A 200 20.97 -19.30 3.58
C PRO A 200 20.84 -17.96 4.33
N ASN A 201 20.12 -17.01 3.73
CA ASN A 201 19.84 -15.70 4.33
C ASN A 201 18.45 -15.18 3.97
N GLN A 202 18.02 -14.11 4.64
CA GLN A 202 16.88 -13.30 4.26
C GLN A 202 17.26 -11.82 4.29
N TYR A 203 18.28 -11.44 3.52
CA TYR A 203 18.78 -10.05 3.45
C TYR A 203 17.65 -9.04 3.20
N TYR A 204 16.63 -9.44 2.42
CA TYR A 204 15.50 -8.61 2.04
C TYR A 204 14.66 -8.14 3.23
N LEU A 205 14.63 -8.88 4.34
CA LEU A 205 13.95 -8.45 5.57
C LEU A 205 14.58 -7.18 6.15
N TYR A 206 15.87 -6.99 5.92
CA TYR A 206 16.64 -5.85 6.41
C TYR A 206 16.64 -4.71 5.38
N SER A 207 16.91 -5.01 4.10
CA SER A 207 16.97 -3.98 3.06
C SER A 207 15.62 -3.35 2.74
N SER A 208 14.50 -4.00 3.12
CA SER A 208 13.14 -3.44 3.00
C SER A 208 12.54 -3.05 4.35
N HIS A 209 13.32 -3.06 5.43
CA HIS A 209 12.91 -2.62 6.76
C HIS A 209 11.75 -3.38 7.41
N PHE A 210 11.63 -4.69 7.14
CA PHE A 210 10.65 -5.54 7.84
C PHE A 210 11.00 -5.72 9.32
N VAL A 211 12.29 -5.83 9.64
CA VAL A 211 12.74 -6.03 11.03
C VAL A 211 12.33 -4.86 11.92
N GLU A 212 12.45 -3.63 11.43
CA GLU A 212 11.94 -2.44 12.12
C GLU A 212 10.41 -2.43 12.16
N ALA A 213 9.76 -2.76 11.04
CA ALA A 213 8.31 -2.81 10.92
C ALA A 213 7.64 -3.75 11.92
N TRP A 214 8.27 -4.90 12.22
CA TRP A 214 7.74 -5.87 13.18
C TRP A 214 7.66 -5.37 14.63
N ASN A 215 8.33 -4.27 14.96
CA ASN A 215 8.16 -3.61 16.26
C ASN A 215 6.88 -2.75 16.31
N MET A 216 6.31 -2.41 15.15
CA MET A 216 5.12 -1.57 15.03
C MET A 216 3.87 -2.39 14.74
N ALA A 217 3.97 -3.37 13.84
CA ALA A 217 2.85 -4.21 13.44
C ALA A 217 3.31 -5.64 13.13
N LYS A 218 2.43 -6.60 13.38
CA LYS A 218 2.56 -8.02 12.97
C LYS A 218 1.17 -8.45 12.51
N ALA A 219 1.08 -9.25 11.45
CA ALA A 219 -0.21 -9.72 10.99
C ALA A 219 -0.84 -10.73 11.97
N ASP A 220 -0.03 -11.59 12.60
CA ASP A 220 -0.41 -12.49 13.70
C ASP A 220 -1.79 -13.19 13.55
N ALA A 221 -2.03 -13.74 12.37
CA ALA A 221 -3.27 -14.39 11.94
C ALA A 221 -4.50 -13.49 11.75
N ASP A 222 -4.39 -12.18 11.96
CA ASP A 222 -5.49 -11.20 11.83
C ASP A 222 -5.74 -10.74 10.40
N VAL A 223 -4.78 -10.94 9.48
CA VAL A 223 -4.92 -10.59 8.06
C VAL A 223 -4.71 -11.82 7.19
N THR A 224 -5.54 -11.97 6.16
CA THR A 224 -5.42 -13.03 5.16
C THR A 224 -4.90 -12.46 3.84
N VAL A 225 -3.94 -13.16 3.25
CA VAL A 225 -3.41 -12.91 1.89
C VAL A 225 -3.75 -14.11 1.02
N ALA A 226 -4.42 -13.88 -0.10
CA ALA A 226 -4.65 -14.91 -1.11
C ALA A 226 -3.48 -14.98 -2.09
N VAL A 227 -3.06 -16.20 -2.42
CA VAL A 227 -1.97 -16.46 -3.38
C VAL A 227 -2.59 -17.13 -4.59
N LEU A 228 -2.73 -16.36 -5.68
CA LEU A 228 -3.23 -16.82 -6.98
C LEU A 228 -2.04 -17.26 -7.84
N ASP A 229 -1.74 -18.56 -7.80
CA ASP A 229 -0.48 -19.10 -8.34
C ASP A 229 -0.63 -20.59 -8.74
N SER A 230 0.46 -21.35 -8.80
CA SER A 230 0.50 -22.79 -9.11
C SER A 230 -0.11 -23.69 -8.03
N GLY A 231 -0.58 -23.09 -6.93
CA GLY A 231 -0.97 -23.73 -5.67
C GLY A 231 0.02 -23.41 -4.54
N VAL A 232 -0.24 -23.94 -3.35
CA VAL A 232 0.69 -23.86 -2.20
C VAL A 232 0.81 -25.22 -1.55
N MET A 233 2.03 -25.59 -1.12
CA MET A 233 2.23 -26.84 -0.38
C MET A 233 1.53 -26.78 0.98
N LEU A 234 0.39 -27.48 1.09
CA LEU A 234 -0.53 -27.36 2.23
C LEU A 234 0.06 -27.91 3.55
N ASN A 235 0.98 -28.86 3.46
CA ASN A 235 1.59 -29.56 4.59
C ASN A 235 3.06 -29.18 4.84
N HIS A 236 3.57 -28.11 4.21
CA HIS A 236 4.95 -27.66 4.43
C HIS A 236 5.15 -27.27 5.91
N ASP A 237 6.22 -27.78 6.55
CA ASP A 237 6.42 -27.62 7.99
C ASP A 237 6.50 -26.15 8.43
N ASP A 238 7.02 -25.30 7.55
CA ASP A 238 7.17 -23.85 7.77
C ASP A 238 5.96 -23.01 7.30
N LEU A 239 4.92 -23.61 6.70
CA LEU A 239 3.74 -22.88 6.21
C LEU A 239 2.42 -23.33 6.83
N LYS A 240 2.29 -24.61 7.16
CA LYS A 240 1.00 -25.25 7.51
C LYS A 240 0.24 -24.58 8.66
N ALA A 241 0.91 -23.83 9.54
CA ALA A 241 0.27 -23.06 10.60
C ALA A 241 -0.47 -21.80 10.10
N ASN A 242 -0.01 -21.26 8.97
CA ASN A 242 -0.51 -20.06 8.34
C ASN A 242 -1.43 -20.35 7.14
N VAL A 243 -1.41 -21.57 6.59
CA VAL A 243 -2.23 -21.95 5.43
C VAL A 243 -3.67 -22.34 5.82
N LEU A 244 -4.65 -21.69 5.19
CA LEU A 244 -6.09 -22.00 5.30
C LEU A 244 -6.48 -23.24 4.48
N THR A 245 -5.98 -24.40 4.89
CA THR A 245 -6.11 -25.66 4.14
C THR A 245 -7.56 -26.04 3.81
N SER A 246 -8.53 -25.79 4.70
CA SER A 246 -9.94 -26.15 4.47
C SER A 246 -10.64 -25.28 3.42
N LEU A 247 -10.03 -24.16 3.05
CA LEU A 247 -10.53 -23.20 2.05
C LEU A 247 -9.60 -23.14 0.83
N ALA A 248 -8.57 -23.98 0.76
CA ALA A 248 -7.68 -24.01 -0.39
C ALA A 248 -8.46 -24.45 -1.64
N TRP A 249 -8.30 -23.72 -2.73
CA TRP A 249 -9.13 -23.86 -3.93
C TRP A 249 -8.30 -23.99 -5.20
N ASP A 250 -8.83 -24.72 -6.17
CA ASP A 250 -8.30 -24.87 -7.51
C ASP A 250 -9.33 -24.29 -8.47
N SER A 251 -9.13 -23.03 -8.84
CA SER A 251 -10.05 -22.28 -9.72
C SER A 251 -9.96 -22.74 -11.16
N TYR A 252 -8.81 -23.28 -11.58
CA TYR A 252 -8.64 -23.78 -12.95
C TYR A 252 -9.54 -24.99 -13.21
N TYR A 253 -9.64 -25.91 -12.24
CA TYR A 253 -10.55 -27.07 -12.32
C TYR A 253 -11.83 -26.93 -11.50
N ASN A 254 -12.08 -25.74 -10.93
CA ASN A 254 -13.24 -25.41 -10.11
C ASN A 254 -13.55 -26.45 -9.00
N LYS A 255 -12.55 -26.76 -8.18
CA LYS A 255 -12.65 -27.78 -7.13
C LYS A 255 -11.81 -27.41 -5.90
N ALA A 256 -12.05 -28.09 -4.77
CA ALA A 256 -11.18 -27.96 -3.61
C ALA A 256 -9.76 -28.41 -3.95
N LEU A 257 -8.76 -27.64 -3.50
CA LEU A 257 -7.35 -28.02 -3.66
C LEU A 257 -7.03 -29.14 -2.67
N THR A 258 -6.46 -30.24 -3.17
CA THR A 258 -6.21 -31.46 -2.39
C THR A 258 -4.79 -31.99 -2.61
N GLY A 259 -4.40 -32.98 -1.82
CA GLY A 259 -3.06 -33.56 -1.88
C GLY A 259 -1.99 -32.61 -1.31
N ASP A 260 -0.79 -32.61 -1.90
CA ASP A 260 0.26 -31.69 -1.49
C ASP A 260 -0.05 -30.25 -1.91
N GLY A 261 -0.89 -30.03 -2.92
CA GLY A 261 -1.42 -28.72 -3.30
C GLY A 261 -0.60 -27.92 -4.32
N ASP A 262 0.71 -28.17 -4.45
CA ASP A 262 1.57 -27.48 -5.42
C ASP A 262 2.66 -28.39 -5.99
N ASN A 263 2.52 -28.75 -7.28
CA ASN A 263 3.46 -29.61 -7.98
C ASN A 263 4.56 -28.83 -8.72
N VAL A 264 4.36 -27.53 -8.92
CA VAL A 264 5.31 -26.64 -9.62
C VAL A 264 6.31 -26.06 -8.63
N GLY A 265 5.81 -25.61 -7.48
CA GLY A 265 6.59 -25.06 -6.36
C GLY A 265 6.72 -23.55 -6.34
N HIS A 266 6.18 -22.86 -7.35
CA HIS A 266 6.26 -21.41 -7.45
C HIS A 266 5.41 -20.73 -6.37
N GLY A 267 4.12 -21.06 -6.28
CA GLY A 267 3.24 -20.50 -5.27
C GLY A 267 3.63 -20.87 -3.84
N THR A 268 4.24 -22.03 -3.61
CA THR A 268 4.85 -22.37 -2.31
C THR A 268 6.00 -21.43 -1.94
N HIS A 269 6.82 -21.00 -2.91
CA HIS A 269 7.92 -20.05 -2.67
C HIS A 269 7.39 -18.65 -2.38
N VAL A 270 6.43 -18.19 -3.18
CA VAL A 270 5.69 -16.93 -2.98
C VAL A 270 5.04 -16.90 -1.59
N ALA A 271 4.31 -17.95 -1.20
CA ALA A 271 3.64 -18.02 0.10
C ALA A 271 4.62 -17.93 1.29
N GLY A 272 5.83 -18.50 1.17
CA GLY A 272 6.85 -18.40 2.22
C GLY A 272 7.41 -17.00 2.40
N ILE A 273 7.59 -16.24 1.31
CA ILE A 273 8.03 -14.84 1.38
C ILE A 273 6.99 -14.02 2.14
N ILE A 274 5.70 -14.28 1.88
CA ILE A 274 4.60 -13.59 2.55
C ILE A 274 4.51 -14.00 4.03
N ALA A 275 4.38 -15.30 4.32
CA ALA A 275 3.97 -15.78 5.64
C ALA A 275 4.53 -17.17 6.01
N ALA A 276 5.79 -17.47 5.70
CA ALA A 276 6.48 -18.52 6.45
C ALA A 276 6.37 -18.26 7.96
N THR A 277 6.23 -19.34 8.73
CA THR A 277 5.81 -19.27 10.13
C THR A 277 6.94 -18.70 10.97
N ALA A 278 6.82 -17.42 11.34
CA ALA A 278 7.79 -16.78 12.19
C ALA A 278 7.77 -17.40 13.61
N ASN A 279 8.95 -17.46 14.23
CA ASN A 279 9.19 -17.96 15.59
C ASN A 279 8.98 -19.47 15.81
N ASN A 280 9.09 -20.29 14.76
CA ASN A 280 8.96 -21.74 14.89
C ASN A 280 10.32 -22.48 14.97
N SER A 281 11.43 -21.74 14.92
CA SER A 281 12.82 -22.20 15.04
C SER A 281 13.32 -23.04 13.86
N ILE A 282 12.66 -22.97 12.71
CA ILE A 282 13.08 -23.64 11.48
C ILE A 282 13.17 -22.62 10.33
N GLY A 283 14.03 -22.90 9.35
CA GLY A 283 14.08 -22.17 8.09
C GLY A 283 14.02 -20.64 8.20
N ILE A 284 12.93 -20.08 7.66
CA ILE A 284 12.74 -18.66 7.36
C ILE A 284 11.54 -18.07 8.10
N ALA A 285 11.44 -16.74 8.13
CA ALA A 285 10.23 -16.02 8.55
C ALA A 285 9.62 -15.25 7.37
N GLY A 286 8.30 -15.30 7.22
CA GLY A 286 7.60 -14.50 6.22
C GLY A 286 7.52 -13.02 6.61
N GLY A 287 7.57 -12.12 5.62
CA GLY A 287 7.58 -10.67 5.84
C GLY A 287 6.38 -10.15 6.63
N SER A 288 5.20 -10.77 6.51
CA SER A 288 3.98 -10.34 7.20
C SER A 288 3.96 -10.66 8.69
N TYR A 289 4.89 -11.51 9.16
CA TYR A 289 4.87 -12.07 10.51
C TYR A 289 3.53 -12.76 10.82
N ASN A 290 3.34 -13.93 10.21
CA ASN A 290 2.21 -14.83 10.44
C ASN A 290 0.84 -14.37 9.92
N ALA A 291 0.75 -13.68 8.79
CA ALA A 291 -0.54 -13.57 8.09
C ALA A 291 -1.07 -14.96 7.71
N LYS A 292 -2.39 -15.09 7.51
CA LYS A 292 -2.96 -16.29 6.91
C LYS A 292 -2.77 -16.29 5.40
N ILE A 293 -2.53 -17.47 4.83
CA ILE A 293 -2.46 -17.70 3.39
C ILE A 293 -3.69 -18.46 2.95
N LEU A 294 -4.43 -17.90 1.99
CA LEU A 294 -5.46 -18.62 1.23
C LEU A 294 -4.85 -19.08 -0.11
N PRO A 295 -4.54 -20.38 -0.29
CA PRO A 295 -4.06 -20.89 -1.55
C PRO A 295 -5.18 -20.94 -2.58
N VAL A 296 -4.99 -20.27 -3.72
CA VAL A 296 -5.90 -20.37 -4.85
C VAL A 296 -5.09 -20.72 -6.10
N LYS A 297 -5.16 -21.97 -6.51
CA LYS A 297 -4.48 -22.45 -7.71
C LYS A 297 -5.24 -21.97 -8.95
N VAL A 298 -4.56 -21.27 -9.85
CA VAL A 298 -5.13 -20.76 -11.12
C VAL A 298 -4.48 -21.37 -12.37
N PHE A 299 -3.41 -22.14 -12.20
CA PHE A 299 -2.71 -22.80 -13.29
C PHE A 299 -3.10 -24.27 -13.45
N SER A 300 -3.00 -24.78 -14.67
CA SER A 300 -3.15 -26.21 -14.97
C SER A 300 -2.05 -27.07 -14.33
N ASP A 301 -2.23 -28.40 -14.37
CA ASP A 301 -1.24 -29.39 -13.89
C ASP A 301 -0.23 -29.83 -14.97
N ASP A 302 -0.19 -29.15 -16.11
CA ASP A 302 0.65 -29.53 -17.25
C ASP A 302 2.14 -29.27 -17.02
N ALA A 303 2.98 -29.86 -17.87
CA ALA A 303 4.43 -29.63 -17.84
C ALA A 303 4.82 -28.16 -18.09
N SER A 304 3.96 -27.42 -18.79
CA SER A 304 4.04 -25.97 -18.98
C SER A 304 2.70 -25.37 -18.53
N PRO A 305 2.54 -25.11 -17.22
CA PRO A 305 1.26 -24.68 -16.67
C PRO A 305 0.77 -23.39 -17.32
N LYS A 306 -0.51 -23.36 -17.68
CA LYS A 306 -1.20 -22.18 -18.21
C LYS A 306 -2.39 -21.82 -17.33
N SER A 307 -2.73 -20.55 -17.30
CA SER A 307 -3.98 -20.02 -16.75
C SER A 307 -4.72 -19.30 -17.87
N ASN A 308 -5.97 -18.95 -17.66
CA ASN A 308 -6.73 -18.09 -18.57
C ASN A 308 -7.56 -17.06 -17.79
N THR A 309 -8.16 -16.10 -18.49
CA THR A 309 -9.01 -15.05 -17.90
C THR A 309 -10.11 -15.67 -17.02
N THR A 310 -10.82 -16.70 -17.52
CA THR A 310 -11.89 -17.39 -16.79
C THR A 310 -11.43 -17.94 -15.43
N ALA A 311 -10.28 -18.60 -15.38
CA ALA A 311 -9.75 -19.20 -14.16
C ALA A 311 -9.39 -18.13 -13.10
N ILE A 312 -8.86 -16.99 -13.54
CA ILE A 312 -8.52 -15.87 -12.66
C ILE A 312 -9.80 -15.20 -12.15
N ILE A 313 -10.78 -14.89 -13.01
CA ILE A 313 -12.07 -14.33 -12.59
C ILE A 313 -12.78 -15.26 -11.59
N SER A 314 -12.76 -16.58 -11.84
CA SER A 314 -13.31 -17.58 -10.92
C SER A 314 -12.63 -17.57 -9.55
N ALA A 315 -11.31 -17.33 -9.51
CA ALA A 315 -10.56 -17.17 -8.25
C ALA A 315 -11.00 -15.93 -7.46
N TYR A 316 -11.15 -14.79 -8.12
CA TYR A 316 -11.65 -13.57 -7.49
C TYR A 316 -13.06 -13.77 -6.93
N GLN A 317 -13.95 -14.45 -7.66
CA GLN A 317 -15.30 -14.75 -7.21
C GLN A 317 -15.33 -15.65 -5.99
N TYR A 318 -14.50 -16.69 -5.97
CA TYR A 318 -14.35 -17.55 -4.82
C TYR A 318 -13.95 -16.73 -3.59
N ILE A 319 -12.93 -15.87 -3.72
CA ILE A 319 -12.44 -14.99 -2.66
C ILE A 319 -13.54 -14.02 -2.19
N MET A 320 -14.17 -13.29 -3.10
CA MET A 320 -15.22 -12.33 -2.77
C MET A 320 -16.43 -13.00 -2.11
N THR A 321 -16.76 -14.23 -2.51
CA THR A 321 -17.80 -15.04 -1.86
C THR A 321 -17.40 -15.42 -0.42
N LEU A 322 -16.15 -15.83 -0.19
CA LEU A 322 -15.65 -16.12 1.14
C LEU A 322 -15.70 -14.88 2.06
N VAL A 323 -15.30 -13.72 1.54
CA VAL A 323 -15.34 -12.45 2.28
C VAL A 323 -16.79 -12.04 2.57
N SER A 324 -17.66 -12.00 1.57
CA SER A 324 -19.08 -11.61 1.75
C SER A 324 -19.86 -12.55 2.66
N SER A 325 -19.52 -13.83 2.68
CA SER A 325 -20.17 -14.81 3.56
C SER A 325 -19.61 -14.81 4.99
N GLY A 326 -18.51 -14.11 5.24
CA GLY A 326 -17.78 -14.16 6.52
C GLY A 326 -17.08 -15.50 6.76
N ALA A 327 -16.80 -16.27 5.71
CA ALA A 327 -16.06 -17.53 5.81
C ALA A 327 -14.54 -17.29 5.96
N VAL A 328 -14.05 -16.12 5.54
CA VAL A 328 -12.70 -15.63 5.79
C VAL A 328 -12.79 -14.19 6.27
N ASP A 329 -12.17 -13.91 7.41
CA ASP A 329 -12.03 -12.57 7.95
C ASP A 329 -10.77 -11.89 7.39
N ASN A 330 -10.86 -10.56 7.20
CA ASN A 330 -9.74 -9.67 6.91
C ASN A 330 -8.84 -10.12 5.73
N LEU A 331 -9.43 -10.67 4.67
CA LEU A 331 -8.71 -10.89 3.42
C LEU A 331 -8.64 -9.57 2.67
N HIS A 332 -7.44 -8.97 2.65
CA HIS A 332 -7.21 -7.63 2.10
C HIS A 332 -6.15 -7.58 1.01
N VAL A 333 -5.48 -8.70 0.71
CA VAL A 333 -4.40 -8.73 -0.26
C VAL A 333 -4.49 -9.98 -1.13
N ILE A 334 -4.33 -9.80 -2.44
CA ILE A 334 -4.11 -10.86 -3.43
C ILE A 334 -2.72 -10.67 -4.01
N ASN A 335 -1.90 -11.72 -4.02
CA ASN A 335 -0.64 -11.76 -4.76
C ASN A 335 -0.82 -12.56 -6.07
N MET A 336 -0.41 -11.98 -7.19
CA MET A 336 -0.41 -12.62 -8.52
C MET A 336 0.96 -12.51 -9.19
N SER A 337 1.63 -13.64 -9.39
CA SER A 337 2.93 -13.70 -10.06
C SER A 337 2.80 -14.34 -11.45
N LEU A 338 1.91 -13.77 -12.24
CA LEU A 338 1.51 -14.23 -13.57
C LEU A 338 1.30 -13.05 -14.52
N GLY A 339 1.32 -13.32 -15.82
CA GLY A 339 0.96 -12.31 -16.80
C GLY A 339 0.98 -12.78 -18.24
N TYR A 340 0.53 -11.89 -19.13
CA TYR A 340 0.75 -11.99 -20.57
C TYR A 340 1.12 -10.61 -21.13
N TYR A 341 2.01 -10.57 -22.13
CA TYR A 341 2.40 -9.33 -22.78
C TYR A 341 1.39 -8.92 -23.85
N GLY A 342 0.98 -7.65 -23.86
CA GLY A 342 0.01 -7.12 -24.82
C GLY A 342 0.16 -5.62 -25.04
N SER A 343 -0.12 -5.14 -26.26
CA SER A 343 0.00 -3.72 -26.61
C SER A 343 -1.21 -2.88 -26.21
N ASP A 344 -2.39 -3.49 -26.05
CA ASP A 344 -3.66 -2.82 -25.74
C ASP A 344 -4.35 -3.54 -24.57
N ILE A 345 -5.03 -2.76 -23.72
CA ILE A 345 -5.90 -3.31 -22.66
C ILE A 345 -7.07 -4.00 -23.34
N ASN A 346 -7.07 -5.33 -23.35
CA ASN A 346 -8.14 -6.08 -23.98
C ASN A 346 -8.87 -7.07 -23.05
N ASP A 347 -8.43 -7.23 -21.79
CA ASP A 347 -9.07 -8.10 -20.80
C ASP A 347 -9.93 -7.31 -19.80
N ARG A 348 -11.02 -6.74 -20.32
CA ARG A 348 -11.88 -5.82 -19.57
C ARG A 348 -12.62 -6.50 -18.42
N LEU A 349 -13.10 -7.73 -18.61
CA LEU A 349 -13.80 -8.46 -17.56
C LEU A 349 -12.89 -8.72 -16.35
N LEU A 350 -11.61 -9.03 -16.57
CA LEU A 350 -10.66 -9.16 -15.47
C LEU A 350 -10.36 -7.81 -14.80
N GLU A 351 -10.12 -6.75 -15.58
CA GLU A 351 -9.90 -5.39 -15.06
C GLU A 351 -11.07 -4.95 -14.15
N GLU A 352 -12.31 -5.10 -14.61
CA GLU A 352 -13.51 -4.77 -13.83
C GLU A 352 -13.64 -5.64 -12.57
N THR A 353 -13.28 -6.92 -12.65
CA THR A 353 -13.26 -7.83 -11.49
C THR A 353 -12.24 -7.39 -10.43
N ILE A 354 -11.03 -7.00 -10.85
CA ILE A 354 -9.99 -6.48 -9.96
C ILE A 354 -10.43 -5.15 -9.35
N ARG A 355 -11.04 -4.27 -10.15
CA ARG A 355 -11.60 -2.99 -9.69
C ARG A 355 -12.65 -3.18 -8.60
N THR A 356 -13.57 -4.14 -8.78
CA THR A 356 -14.59 -4.47 -7.78
C THR A 356 -13.95 -5.03 -6.50
N ALA A 357 -12.97 -5.93 -6.62
CA ALA A 357 -12.25 -6.43 -5.45
C ALA A 357 -11.55 -5.30 -4.67
N ARG A 358 -10.94 -4.34 -5.37
CA ARG A 358 -10.31 -3.16 -4.78
C ARG A 358 -11.31 -2.26 -4.07
N ASN A 359 -12.36 -1.84 -4.77
CA ASN A 359 -13.25 -0.77 -4.33
C ASN A 359 -14.32 -1.25 -3.35
N ASP A 360 -14.92 -2.41 -3.61
CA ASP A 360 -16.09 -2.88 -2.86
C ASP A 360 -15.70 -3.85 -1.75
N TYR A 361 -14.58 -4.56 -1.90
CA TYR A 361 -14.09 -5.55 -0.95
C TYR A 361 -12.82 -5.13 -0.20
N ARG A 362 -12.21 -4.00 -0.55
CA ARG A 362 -10.95 -3.51 0.03
C ARG A 362 -9.82 -4.53 -0.07
N ILE A 363 -9.67 -5.11 -1.26
CA ILE A 363 -8.61 -6.09 -1.56
C ILE A 363 -7.60 -5.46 -2.51
N ALA A 364 -6.37 -5.25 -2.03
CA ALA A 364 -5.24 -4.83 -2.85
C ALA A 364 -4.75 -6.00 -3.71
N THR A 365 -4.56 -5.77 -5.01
CA THR A 365 -4.00 -6.76 -5.92
C THR A 365 -2.55 -6.39 -6.24
N VAL A 366 -1.60 -7.23 -5.84
CA VAL A 366 -0.16 -7.03 -6.01
C VAL A 366 0.36 -8.00 -7.07
N CYS A 367 1.02 -7.46 -8.10
CA CYS A 367 1.40 -8.20 -9.28
C CYS A 367 2.90 -8.14 -9.55
N ALA A 368 3.48 -9.25 -10.02
CA ALA A 368 4.85 -9.25 -10.53
C ALA A 368 4.93 -8.47 -11.86
N ALA A 369 5.93 -7.60 -12.00
CA ALA A 369 6.04 -6.71 -13.16
C ALA A 369 6.48 -7.38 -14.47
N GLY A 370 6.92 -8.65 -14.45
CA GLY A 370 7.46 -9.38 -15.62
C GLY A 370 8.98 -9.52 -15.60
N ASN A 371 9.50 -10.51 -16.34
CA ASN A 371 10.91 -10.92 -16.30
C ASN A 371 11.60 -10.88 -17.69
N GLY A 372 11.05 -10.17 -18.67
CA GLY A 372 11.66 -10.01 -19.99
C GLY A 372 12.14 -11.33 -20.60
N ASN A 373 13.42 -11.37 -21.01
CA ASN A 373 14.05 -12.59 -21.52
C ASN A 373 14.60 -13.53 -20.43
N LYS A 374 14.43 -13.20 -19.15
CA LYS A 374 14.91 -13.93 -17.96
C LYS A 374 16.44 -14.06 -17.85
N VAL A 375 17.20 -13.23 -18.57
CA VAL A 375 18.67 -13.30 -18.60
C VAL A 375 19.29 -11.92 -18.36
N ASP A 376 19.06 -10.99 -19.27
CA ASP A 376 19.76 -9.69 -19.28
C ASP A 376 18.94 -8.56 -19.91
N THR A 377 17.78 -8.87 -20.49
CA THR A 377 16.98 -7.92 -21.25
C THR A 377 15.58 -7.85 -20.68
N ALA A 378 15.24 -6.68 -20.16
CA ALA A 378 13.88 -6.31 -19.78
C ALA A 378 13.04 -5.96 -21.01
N TYR A 379 11.74 -6.18 -20.91
CA TYR A 379 10.73 -5.64 -21.83
C TYR A 379 10.11 -4.38 -21.24
N THR A 380 9.62 -3.52 -22.14
CA THR A 380 8.91 -2.28 -21.81
C THR A 380 7.48 -2.26 -22.33
N GLU A 381 7.03 -3.39 -22.89
CA GLU A 381 5.64 -3.61 -23.28
C GLU A 381 4.77 -3.73 -22.03
N ASN A 382 3.46 -3.53 -22.18
CA ASN A 382 2.55 -3.75 -21.06
C ASN A 382 2.41 -5.26 -20.81
N ILE A 383 2.28 -5.62 -19.53
CA ILE A 383 1.98 -6.96 -19.07
C ILE A 383 0.80 -6.90 -18.11
N TYR A 384 -0.25 -7.65 -18.42
CA TYR A 384 -1.47 -7.69 -17.62
C TYR A 384 -1.50 -8.96 -16.77
N PRO A 385 -2.08 -8.93 -15.55
CA PRO A 385 -2.83 -7.81 -14.98
C PRO A 385 -1.96 -6.74 -14.33
N ALA A 386 -0.63 -6.92 -14.22
CA ALA A 386 0.24 -6.01 -13.48
C ALA A 386 0.06 -4.54 -13.87
N ASP A 387 -0.03 -4.24 -15.17
CA ASP A 387 -0.14 -2.88 -15.69
C ASP A 387 -1.59 -2.36 -15.78
N PHE A 388 -2.56 -3.01 -15.14
CA PHE A 388 -3.85 -2.37 -14.84
C PHE A 388 -3.67 -1.33 -13.73
N GLU A 389 -4.34 -0.17 -13.86
CA GLU A 389 -4.29 0.92 -12.88
C GLU A 389 -4.77 0.48 -11.47
N GLU A 390 -5.61 -0.55 -11.42
CA GLU A 390 -6.12 -1.12 -10.19
C GLU A 390 -5.10 -1.99 -9.43
N CYS A 391 -4.03 -2.44 -10.08
CA CYS A 391 -3.00 -3.30 -9.51
C CYS A 391 -1.83 -2.50 -8.93
N ILE A 392 -0.99 -3.19 -8.16
CA ILE A 392 0.32 -2.71 -7.70
C ILE A 392 1.38 -3.54 -8.43
N ALA A 393 2.01 -2.97 -9.46
CA ALA A 393 3.04 -3.61 -10.28
C ALA A 393 4.44 -3.49 -9.65
N VAL A 394 5.03 -4.63 -9.30
CA VAL A 394 6.28 -4.71 -8.52
C VAL A 394 7.46 -5.15 -9.37
N THR A 395 8.45 -4.26 -9.51
CA THR A 395 9.74 -4.52 -10.18
C THR A 395 10.77 -5.13 -9.22
N ALA A 396 11.80 -5.78 -9.76
CA ALA A 396 12.78 -6.53 -8.98
C ALA A 396 14.14 -5.82 -8.84
N LEU A 397 14.65 -5.81 -7.61
CA LEU A 397 15.98 -5.29 -7.26
C LEU A 397 16.95 -6.40 -6.88
N THR A 398 18.21 -6.16 -7.18
CA THR A 398 19.36 -6.94 -6.72
C THR A 398 19.62 -6.74 -5.22
N PRO A 399 20.48 -7.55 -4.57
CA PRO A 399 20.83 -7.34 -3.17
C PRO A 399 21.51 -5.98 -2.89
N THR A 400 22.10 -5.34 -3.90
CA THR A 400 22.71 -4.01 -3.78
C THR A 400 21.72 -2.87 -3.99
N GLY A 401 20.44 -3.17 -4.27
CA GLY A 401 19.40 -2.17 -4.53
C GLY A 401 19.34 -1.65 -5.97
N SER A 402 20.18 -2.15 -6.88
CA SER A 402 20.13 -1.81 -8.32
C SER A 402 19.11 -2.69 -9.05
N ASN A 403 18.66 -2.30 -10.25
CA ASN A 403 17.64 -3.05 -10.99
C ASN A 403 18.14 -4.44 -11.40
N VAL A 404 17.30 -5.47 -11.29
CA VAL A 404 17.55 -6.73 -11.99
C VAL A 404 17.44 -6.48 -13.49
N ALA A 405 18.47 -6.87 -14.25
CA ALA A 405 18.61 -6.50 -15.67
C ALA A 405 17.37 -6.86 -16.51
N PHE A 406 16.80 -8.05 -16.29
CA PHE A 406 15.61 -8.54 -16.98
C PHE A 406 14.28 -8.16 -16.33
N SER A 407 14.26 -7.43 -15.20
CA SER A 407 13.00 -6.96 -14.62
C SER A 407 12.36 -5.95 -15.57
N ASP A 408 11.13 -6.20 -15.97
CA ASP A 408 10.41 -5.33 -16.90
C ASP A 408 10.11 -3.96 -16.27
N TYR A 409 10.01 -2.95 -17.11
CA TYR A 409 9.71 -1.59 -16.68
C TYR A 409 8.97 -0.80 -17.75
N ASN A 410 7.99 -0.03 -17.32
CA ASN A 410 7.26 0.95 -18.13
C ASN A 410 6.60 1.95 -17.15
N LYS A 411 5.84 2.90 -17.67
CA LYS A 411 5.17 3.93 -16.86
C LYS A 411 4.04 3.41 -15.96
N ALA A 412 3.59 2.18 -16.14
CA ALA A 412 2.54 1.57 -15.35
C ALA A 412 3.08 0.79 -14.14
N LYS A 413 4.41 0.67 -13.98
CA LYS A 413 4.99 0.06 -12.76
C LYS A 413 4.83 1.00 -11.57
N ASP A 414 4.68 0.45 -10.37
CA ASP A 414 4.36 1.26 -9.17
C ASP A 414 5.50 1.33 -8.15
N ILE A 415 6.17 0.22 -7.90
CA ILE A 415 7.17 0.11 -6.84
C ILE A 415 8.20 -0.97 -7.15
N SER A 416 9.33 -0.95 -6.45
CA SER A 416 10.42 -1.91 -6.55
C SER A 416 10.62 -2.63 -5.22
N ALA A 417 10.93 -3.93 -5.25
CA ALA A 417 11.32 -4.67 -4.06
C ALA A 417 12.46 -5.66 -4.39
N PRO A 418 13.22 -6.13 -3.39
CA PRO A 418 14.22 -7.17 -3.60
C PRO A 418 13.63 -8.40 -4.30
N GLY A 419 14.24 -8.82 -5.39
CA GLY A 419 13.75 -9.94 -6.20
C GLY A 419 14.84 -10.87 -6.69
N ALA A 420 16.08 -10.72 -6.24
CA ALA A 420 17.18 -11.59 -6.65
C ALA A 420 17.76 -12.37 -5.47
N SER A 421 18.04 -13.65 -5.71
CA SER A 421 18.60 -14.54 -4.71
C SER A 421 17.76 -14.65 -3.43
N ILE A 422 16.43 -14.77 -3.62
CA ILE A 422 15.46 -14.81 -2.52
C ILE A 422 15.24 -16.25 -2.06
N TRP A 423 15.61 -16.53 -0.82
CA TRP A 423 15.35 -17.80 -0.15
C TRP A 423 13.91 -17.87 0.35
N SER A 424 13.21 -18.98 0.05
CA SER A 424 11.88 -19.26 0.58
C SER A 424 11.57 -20.76 0.59
N THR A 425 10.39 -21.11 1.07
CA THR A 425 9.84 -22.47 1.12
C THR A 425 9.65 -23.07 -0.28
N TYR A 426 9.77 -24.38 -0.41
CA TYR A 426 9.67 -25.09 -1.69
C TYR A 426 9.10 -26.50 -1.48
N PRO A 427 8.28 -27.07 -2.39
CA PRO A 427 7.60 -28.33 -2.09
C PRO A 427 8.53 -29.55 -2.08
N ARG A 428 9.74 -29.42 -2.62
CA ARG A 428 10.70 -30.51 -2.85
C ARG A 428 12.02 -30.25 -2.14
N ASP A 429 12.73 -31.32 -1.79
CA ASP A 429 14.08 -31.22 -1.24
C ASP A 429 15.03 -30.61 -2.28
N THR A 430 15.66 -29.50 -1.91
CA THR A 430 16.66 -28.79 -2.71
C THR A 430 18.05 -29.16 -2.26
N THR A 431 18.93 -29.41 -3.24
CA THR A 431 20.37 -29.54 -3.04
C THR A 431 21.06 -28.61 -4.01
N ILE A 432 21.84 -27.65 -3.51
CA ILE A 432 22.64 -26.74 -4.34
C ILE A 432 24.11 -27.10 -4.11
N GLY A 433 24.79 -27.50 -5.19
CA GLY A 433 26.12 -28.10 -5.10
C GLY A 433 26.10 -29.39 -4.26
N ASN A 434 26.85 -29.41 -3.16
CA ASN A 434 26.91 -30.55 -2.23
C ASN A 434 26.15 -30.29 -0.91
N VAL A 435 25.40 -29.19 -0.80
CA VAL A 435 24.69 -28.79 0.42
C VAL A 435 23.20 -29.03 0.25
N LYS A 436 22.59 -29.70 1.25
CA LYS A 436 21.15 -29.94 1.30
C LYS A 436 20.48 -28.83 2.10
N TYR A 437 19.48 -28.20 1.50
CA TYR A 437 18.71 -27.12 2.12
C TYR A 437 17.30 -27.56 2.52
N GLY A 438 16.93 -28.82 2.25
CA GLY A 438 15.59 -29.32 2.53
C GLY A 438 14.56 -28.67 1.62
N LYS A 439 13.33 -28.52 2.09
CA LYS A 439 12.19 -27.97 1.35
C LYS A 439 12.24 -26.44 1.23
N TYR A 440 13.38 -25.91 0.80
CA TYR A 440 13.61 -24.48 0.61
C TYR A 440 14.45 -24.28 -0.64
N ASN A 441 14.26 -23.18 -1.35
CA ASN A 441 15.03 -22.88 -2.56
C ASN A 441 15.28 -21.37 -2.72
N ARG A 442 16.27 -21.04 -3.54
CA ARG A 442 16.65 -19.67 -3.88
C ARG A 442 16.25 -19.35 -5.32
N MET A 443 15.46 -18.29 -5.51
CA MET A 443 14.87 -17.92 -6.80
C MET A 443 15.00 -16.41 -7.03
N THR A 444 15.09 -16.02 -8.31
CA THR A 444 15.25 -14.63 -8.77
C THR A 444 14.14 -14.28 -9.76
N GLY A 445 13.39 -13.21 -9.51
CA GLY A 445 12.40 -12.64 -10.41
C GLY A 445 11.46 -11.65 -9.73
N THR A 446 10.67 -10.93 -10.53
CA THR A 446 9.59 -10.06 -10.02
C THR A 446 8.52 -10.84 -9.23
N SER A 447 8.41 -12.15 -9.48
CA SER A 447 7.60 -13.09 -8.70
C SER A 447 8.07 -13.25 -7.25
N MET A 448 9.33 -12.94 -6.93
CA MET A 448 9.83 -12.93 -5.55
C MET A 448 9.76 -11.53 -4.92
N ALA A 449 9.72 -10.48 -5.74
CA ALA A 449 9.56 -9.09 -5.29
C ALA A 449 8.10 -8.78 -4.89
N SER A 450 7.14 -9.16 -5.74
CA SER A 450 5.69 -8.98 -5.48
C SER A 450 5.21 -9.48 -4.10
N PRO A 451 5.56 -10.69 -3.62
CA PRO A 451 5.13 -11.14 -2.30
C PRO A 451 5.70 -10.33 -1.13
N MET A 452 6.80 -9.59 -1.32
CA MET A 452 7.30 -8.68 -0.27
C MET A 452 6.37 -7.47 -0.13
N VAL A 453 5.89 -6.91 -1.24
CA VAL A 453 4.91 -5.81 -1.19
C VAL A 453 3.57 -6.32 -0.65
N SER A 454 3.16 -7.55 -1.00
CA SER A 454 1.99 -8.20 -0.40
C SER A 454 2.12 -8.37 1.12
N ALA A 455 3.30 -8.74 1.61
CA ALA A 455 3.60 -8.84 3.03
C ALA A 455 3.54 -7.48 3.74
N ALA A 456 4.07 -6.42 3.10
CA ALA A 456 4.02 -5.06 3.62
C ALA A 456 2.55 -4.56 3.72
N ALA A 457 1.76 -4.75 2.66
CA ALA A 457 0.34 -4.41 2.67
C ALA A 457 -0.42 -5.18 3.77
N ALA A 458 -0.09 -6.46 4.00
CA ALA A 458 -0.70 -7.23 5.09
C ALA A 458 -0.38 -6.65 6.48
N LEU A 459 0.86 -6.19 6.73
CA LEU A 459 1.22 -5.50 7.97
C LEU A 459 0.46 -4.17 8.12
N MET A 460 0.29 -3.44 7.02
CA MET A 460 -0.43 -2.16 6.98
C MET A 460 -1.92 -2.33 7.31
N PHE A 461 -2.58 -3.34 6.74
CA PHE A 461 -3.95 -3.70 7.10
C PHE A 461 -4.07 -4.26 8.53
N ALA A 462 -3.04 -4.95 9.05
CA ALA A 462 -3.05 -5.40 10.43
C ALA A 462 -2.98 -4.22 11.42
N GLN A 463 -2.17 -3.19 11.10
CA GLN A 463 -2.07 -1.97 11.89
C GLN A 463 -3.35 -1.13 11.82
N ASN A 464 -3.91 -0.98 10.61
CA ASN A 464 -5.08 -0.16 10.32
C ASN A 464 -6.13 -0.98 9.54
N PRO A 465 -6.97 -1.79 10.22
CA PRO A 465 -7.92 -2.70 9.58
C PRO A 465 -8.98 -2.03 8.70
N ASP A 466 -9.23 -0.74 8.92
CA ASP A 466 -10.19 0.07 8.17
C ASP A 466 -9.56 0.89 7.03
N ALA A 467 -8.23 0.82 6.84
CA ALA A 467 -7.56 1.51 5.75
C ALA A 467 -8.16 1.11 4.39
N THR A 468 -8.22 2.07 3.46
CA THR A 468 -8.55 1.79 2.07
C THR A 468 -7.30 1.33 1.31
N VAL A 469 -7.51 0.64 0.18
CA VAL A 469 -6.40 0.27 -0.71
C VAL A 469 -5.63 1.51 -1.17
N ASP A 470 -6.32 2.62 -1.48
CA ASP A 470 -5.68 3.86 -1.90
C ASP A 470 -4.77 4.46 -0.82
N GLN A 471 -5.18 4.43 0.45
CA GLN A 471 -4.35 4.89 1.57
C GLN A 471 -3.10 4.02 1.74
N VAL A 472 -3.24 2.69 1.56
CA VAL A 472 -2.12 1.76 1.58
C VAL A 472 -1.16 2.04 0.42
N CYS A 473 -1.66 2.16 -0.82
CA CYS A 473 -0.84 2.51 -1.98
C CYS A 473 -0.13 3.86 -1.80
N GLN A 474 -0.85 4.89 -1.34
CA GLN A 474 -0.28 6.21 -1.09
C GLN A 474 0.88 6.15 -0.10
N ALA A 475 0.72 5.43 1.03
CA ALA A 475 1.78 5.28 2.01
C ALA A 475 2.99 4.48 1.46
N LEU A 476 2.75 3.39 0.72
CA LEU A 476 3.82 2.62 0.06
C LEU A 476 4.64 3.50 -0.89
N TYR A 477 3.96 4.30 -1.72
CA TYR A 477 4.60 5.08 -2.78
C TYR A 477 5.29 6.33 -2.24
N ALA A 478 4.68 7.01 -1.27
CA ALA A 478 5.26 8.22 -0.65
C ALA A 478 6.54 7.93 0.14
N THR A 479 6.73 6.69 0.57
CA THR A 479 7.87 6.27 1.40
C THR A 479 8.89 5.41 0.66
N ALA A 480 8.64 5.13 -0.62
CA ALA A 480 9.56 4.38 -1.45
C ALA A 480 10.90 5.12 -1.57
N GLU A 481 12.01 4.38 -1.40
CA GLU A 481 13.35 4.93 -1.43
C GLU A 481 13.88 5.01 -2.87
N PRO A 482 14.59 6.08 -3.26
CA PRO A 482 15.12 6.18 -4.62
C PRO A 482 16.01 4.99 -5.01
N VAL A 483 15.71 4.35 -6.15
CA VAL A 483 16.56 3.32 -6.74
C VAL A 483 17.76 4.00 -7.41
N VAL A 484 18.96 3.77 -6.90
CA VAL A 484 20.20 4.35 -7.44
C VAL A 484 20.92 3.32 -8.30
N ASP A 485 20.76 3.44 -9.62
CA ASP A 485 21.38 2.56 -10.61
C ASP A 485 21.95 3.39 -11.76
N ALA A 486 23.21 3.82 -11.63
CA ALA A 486 23.83 4.74 -12.60
C ALA A 486 24.07 4.12 -13.98
N GLU A 487 24.14 2.78 -14.07
CA GLU A 487 24.42 2.06 -15.31
C GLU A 487 23.14 1.68 -16.07
N ASN A 488 22.02 1.61 -15.36
CA ASN A 488 20.70 1.24 -15.90
C ASN A 488 19.61 2.07 -15.19
N ASP A 489 19.74 3.40 -15.27
CA ASP A 489 18.78 4.33 -14.67
C ASP A 489 17.45 4.26 -15.40
N ARG A 490 16.40 3.89 -14.66
CA ARG A 490 15.02 3.73 -15.15
C ARG A 490 14.06 4.76 -14.56
N SER A 491 14.54 5.70 -13.76
CA SER A 491 13.70 6.66 -13.01
C SER A 491 12.76 7.48 -13.90
N GLU A 492 13.16 7.81 -15.12
CA GLU A 492 12.34 8.57 -16.09
C GLU A 492 11.48 7.68 -17.01
N LEU A 493 11.75 6.37 -17.04
CA LEU A 493 11.11 5.41 -17.96
C LEU A 493 10.11 4.49 -17.25
N SER A 494 10.33 4.26 -15.96
CA SER A 494 9.47 3.47 -15.09
C SER A 494 8.55 4.38 -14.29
N GLY A 495 7.33 3.93 -14.02
CA GLY A 495 6.44 4.57 -13.05
C GLY A 495 6.80 4.26 -11.60
N SER A 496 7.78 3.38 -11.35
CA SER A 496 8.14 2.95 -10.00
C SER A 496 8.53 4.14 -9.13
N HIS A 497 7.92 4.24 -7.95
CA HIS A 497 8.22 5.26 -6.95
C HIS A 497 9.55 5.00 -6.22
N GLY A 498 10.11 3.79 -6.33
CA GLY A 498 11.36 3.41 -5.68
C GLY A 498 11.31 2.06 -4.97
N ALA A 499 12.31 1.79 -4.14
CA ALA A 499 12.45 0.58 -3.33
C ALA A 499 11.54 0.63 -2.10
N LEU A 500 10.87 -0.49 -1.82
CA LEU A 500 10.00 -0.70 -0.67
C LEU A 500 10.71 -0.42 0.67
N ASN A 501 10.16 0.48 1.48
CA ASN A 501 10.50 0.67 2.89
C ASN A 501 9.25 0.44 3.77
N VAL A 502 9.16 -0.75 4.38
CA VAL A 502 7.95 -1.18 5.10
C VAL A 502 7.74 -0.40 6.39
N ALA A 503 8.81 -0.11 7.11
CA ALA A 503 8.73 0.63 8.36
C ALA A 503 8.23 2.06 8.14
N ALA A 504 8.77 2.75 7.12
CA ALA A 504 8.31 4.08 6.75
C ALA A 504 6.84 4.05 6.28
N ALA A 505 6.45 3.05 5.47
CA ALA A 505 5.07 2.92 4.98
C ALA A 505 4.05 2.75 6.12
N LEU A 506 4.37 2.00 7.18
CA LEU A 506 3.48 1.88 8.36
C LEU A 506 3.31 3.21 9.10
N VAL A 507 4.40 3.98 9.25
CA VAL A 507 4.33 5.31 9.87
C VAL A 507 3.52 6.26 9.01
N GLU A 508 3.73 6.25 7.70
CA GLU A 508 3.01 7.14 6.78
C GLU A 508 1.54 6.77 6.64
N LEU A 509 1.18 5.48 6.65
CA LEU A 509 -0.21 5.08 6.68
C LEU A 509 -0.91 5.65 7.92
N GLN A 510 -0.30 5.52 9.09
CA GLN A 510 -0.85 6.13 10.30
C GLN A 510 -1.01 7.65 10.12
N ASN A 511 -0.03 8.32 9.51
CA ASN A 511 -0.13 9.75 9.24
C ASN A 511 -1.31 10.11 8.34
N ILE A 512 -1.55 9.33 7.27
CA ILE A 512 -2.67 9.50 6.34
C ILE A 512 -4.00 9.26 7.05
N ILE A 513 -4.11 8.23 7.89
CA ILE A 513 -5.32 7.93 8.65
C ILE A 513 -5.63 9.07 9.65
N ASP A 514 -4.62 9.53 10.38
CA ASP A 514 -4.79 10.64 11.33
C ASP A 514 -5.18 11.94 10.61
N ALA A 515 -4.64 12.19 9.41
CA ALA A 515 -5.00 13.33 8.59
C ALA A 515 -6.43 13.25 8.04
N ALA A 516 -6.85 12.06 7.61
CA ALA A 516 -8.20 11.80 7.13
C ALA A 516 -9.25 11.92 8.25
N GLN A 517 -8.84 11.90 9.52
CA GLN A 517 -9.74 12.03 10.67
C GLN A 517 -10.43 13.40 10.74
N PHE A 518 -9.82 14.47 10.23
CA PHE A 518 -10.34 15.83 10.37
C PHE A 518 -10.59 16.50 9.01
N PRO A 519 -11.85 16.61 8.55
CA PRO A 519 -12.20 17.22 7.26
C PRO A 519 -11.79 18.71 7.13
N ASP A 520 -11.51 19.36 8.25
CA ASP A 520 -11.15 20.78 8.35
C ASP A 520 -9.65 21.01 8.60
N VAL A 521 -8.81 19.97 8.44
CA VAL A 521 -7.35 20.05 8.53
C VAL A 521 -6.76 19.57 7.21
N LYS A 522 -6.25 20.49 6.40
CA LYS A 522 -5.77 20.19 5.03
C LYS A 522 -4.24 20.17 4.96
N PRO A 523 -3.63 19.35 4.08
CA PRO A 523 -2.18 19.28 3.95
C PRO A 523 -1.45 20.61 3.69
N ASP A 524 -2.13 21.62 3.13
CA ASP A 524 -1.59 22.95 2.87
C ASP A 524 -1.77 23.94 4.03
N ASP A 525 -2.45 23.56 5.10
CA ASP A 525 -2.60 24.40 6.29
C ASP A 525 -1.29 24.47 7.09
N TRP A 526 -0.91 25.67 7.53
CA TRP A 526 0.34 25.89 8.28
C TRP A 526 0.42 25.13 9.63
N PHE A 527 -0.72 24.71 10.17
CA PHE A 527 -0.82 23.94 11.40
C PHE A 527 -0.97 22.44 11.16
N TYR A 528 -1.02 21.96 9.90
CA TYR A 528 -1.31 20.57 9.54
C TYR A 528 -0.43 19.58 10.32
N ASP A 529 0.90 19.64 10.13
CA ASP A 529 1.85 18.75 10.80
C ASP A 529 1.74 18.79 12.32
N ALA A 530 1.47 19.98 12.86
CA ALA A 530 1.37 20.18 14.30
C ALA A 530 0.11 19.54 14.89
N VAL A 531 -1.04 19.72 14.23
CA VAL A 531 -2.32 19.11 14.63
C VAL A 531 -2.22 17.59 14.61
N LEU A 532 -1.57 17.01 13.60
CA LEU A 532 -1.36 15.57 13.56
C LEU A 532 -0.44 15.10 14.69
N ASP A 533 0.70 15.76 14.92
CA ASP A 533 1.65 15.40 15.98
C ASP A 533 1.00 15.40 17.37
N ILE A 534 0.25 16.46 17.72
CA ILE A 534 -0.36 16.54 19.05
C ILE A 534 -1.56 15.60 19.22
N THR A 535 -2.25 15.24 18.13
CA THR A 535 -3.37 14.30 18.17
C THR A 535 -2.86 12.87 18.36
N ARG A 536 -1.80 12.48 17.65
CA ARG A 536 -1.09 11.18 17.83
C ARG A 536 -0.64 10.95 19.26
N ARG A 537 -0.16 12.01 19.91
CA ARG A 537 0.29 11.97 21.31
C ARG A 537 -0.87 11.90 22.32
N GLY A 538 -2.12 12.00 21.85
CA GLY A 538 -3.31 12.08 22.69
C GLY A 538 -3.35 13.34 23.56
N ILE A 539 -2.69 14.42 23.11
CA ILE A 539 -2.59 15.69 23.86
C ILE A 539 -3.82 16.55 23.58
N MET A 540 -4.21 16.67 22.30
CA MET A 540 -5.50 17.27 21.91
C MET A 540 -6.31 16.29 21.06
N HIS A 541 -7.61 16.55 20.97
CA HIS A 541 -8.57 15.77 20.20
C HIS A 541 -9.48 16.71 19.40
N GLY A 542 -10.13 16.20 18.35
CA GLY A 542 -11.24 16.90 17.69
C GLY A 542 -12.48 17.00 18.56
N TYR A 543 -13.52 17.66 18.04
CA TYR A 543 -14.78 17.80 18.77
C TYR A 543 -15.56 16.48 18.80
N ASP A 544 -16.08 16.14 19.98
CA ASP A 544 -17.01 15.03 20.19
C ASP A 544 -18.47 15.51 19.99
N ASP A 545 -18.72 16.17 18.86
CA ASP A 545 -20.02 16.73 18.48
C ASP A 545 -20.60 16.08 17.19
N GLY A 546 -19.94 15.03 16.71
CA GLY A 546 -20.32 14.30 15.49
C GLY A 546 -19.92 14.99 14.18
N THR A 547 -19.23 16.13 14.23
CA THR A 547 -18.74 16.81 13.01
C THR A 547 -17.47 16.16 12.45
N GLY A 548 -16.73 15.42 13.29
CA GLY A 548 -15.41 14.89 12.94
C GLY A 548 -14.35 15.98 12.76
N THR A 549 -14.60 17.22 13.20
CA THR A 549 -13.68 18.35 12.97
C THR A 549 -12.68 18.52 14.11
N PHE A 550 -11.48 19.00 13.79
CA PHE A 550 -10.52 19.45 14.79
C PHE A 550 -10.83 20.87 15.30
N GLY A 551 -11.40 21.72 14.44
CA GLY A 551 -11.64 23.13 14.68
C GLY A 551 -10.36 23.97 14.82
N PRO A 552 -9.36 23.86 13.92
CA PRO A 552 -8.06 24.51 14.09
C PRO A 552 -8.15 26.04 14.09
N ASN A 553 -9.18 26.60 13.48
CA ASN A 553 -9.44 28.04 13.42
C ASN A 553 -10.35 28.55 14.53
N ASN A 554 -10.88 27.67 15.40
CA ASN A 554 -11.71 28.08 16.52
C ASN A 554 -10.83 28.60 17.67
N ASP A 555 -11.36 29.55 18.43
CA ASP A 555 -10.74 30.06 19.63
C ASP A 555 -10.49 28.93 20.65
N LEU A 556 -9.27 28.90 21.21
CA LEU A 556 -8.90 28.04 22.31
C LEU A 556 -9.49 28.58 23.61
N LEU A 557 -10.34 27.79 24.25
CA LEU A 557 -10.96 28.15 25.52
C LEU A 557 -10.02 27.83 26.70
N ARG A 558 -10.15 28.56 27.81
CA ARG A 558 -9.29 28.37 29.01
C ARG A 558 -9.31 26.95 29.55
N GLU A 559 -10.49 26.36 29.69
CA GLU A 559 -10.67 24.99 30.16
C GLU A 559 -10.13 23.95 29.18
N GLN A 560 -10.14 24.26 27.87
CA GLN A 560 -9.49 23.41 26.87
C GLN A 560 -7.98 23.41 27.05
N ALA A 561 -7.35 24.57 27.27
CA ALA A 561 -5.92 24.61 27.55
C ALA A 561 -5.55 23.81 28.82
N ALA A 562 -6.36 23.91 29.88
CA ALA A 562 -6.15 23.12 31.09
C ALA A 562 -6.22 21.61 30.83
N ALA A 563 -7.25 21.16 30.09
CA ALA A 563 -7.39 19.75 29.71
C ALA A 563 -6.25 19.26 28.81
N VAL A 564 -5.79 20.09 27.87
CA VAL A 564 -4.69 19.77 26.95
C VAL A 564 -3.37 19.56 27.72
N PHE A 565 -3.01 20.46 28.63
CA PHE A 565 -1.81 20.27 29.46
C PHE A 565 -1.96 19.11 30.44
N TYR A 566 -3.16 18.86 30.97
CA TYR A 566 -3.43 17.69 31.80
C TYR A 566 -3.22 16.39 31.03
N ASN A 567 -3.74 16.28 29.80
CA ASN A 567 -3.56 15.09 28.96
C ASN A 567 -2.08 14.75 28.73
N TYR A 568 -1.22 15.77 28.68
CA TYR A 568 0.20 15.59 28.47
C TYR A 568 1.00 15.36 29.76
N LEU A 569 0.84 16.24 30.76
CA LEU A 569 1.69 16.28 31.96
C LEU A 569 1.02 15.71 33.21
N GLY A 570 -0.31 15.75 33.25
CA GLY A 570 -1.11 15.53 34.45
C GLY A 570 -1.89 14.21 34.49
N LYS A 571 -1.94 13.45 33.39
CA LYS A 571 -2.90 12.36 33.17
C LYS A 571 -2.94 11.27 34.26
N SER A 572 -1.84 11.11 35.02
CA SER A 572 -1.75 10.17 36.15
C SER A 572 -2.18 10.76 37.50
N ASP A 573 -2.25 12.08 37.63
CA ASP A 573 -2.61 12.81 38.84
C ASP A 573 -4.10 13.18 38.85
N THR A 574 -4.91 12.24 39.35
CA THR A 574 -6.36 12.43 39.54
C THR A 574 -6.71 12.97 40.94
N SER A 575 -5.70 13.34 41.74
CA SER A 575 -5.86 13.66 43.16
C SER A 575 -6.06 15.14 43.46
N ALA A 576 -5.94 15.99 42.43
CA ALA A 576 -6.03 17.44 42.57
C ALA A 576 -7.36 17.87 43.23
N PRO A 577 -7.32 18.71 44.28
CA PRO A 577 -8.53 19.24 44.91
C PRO A 577 -9.41 20.02 43.93
N ARG A 578 -10.71 20.08 44.22
CA ARG A 578 -11.65 20.87 43.42
C ARG A 578 -11.26 22.35 43.44
N ALA A 579 -11.14 22.96 42.27
CA ALA A 579 -10.92 24.40 42.15
C ALA A 579 -12.10 25.18 42.77
N PRO A 580 -11.84 26.31 43.48
CA PRO A 580 -12.86 27.01 44.26
C PRO A 580 -13.83 27.85 43.41
N HIS A 581 -13.58 28.00 42.11
CA HIS A 581 -14.31 28.91 41.23
C HIS A 581 -15.72 28.39 40.90
N LYS A 582 -16.69 29.29 40.86
CA LYS A 582 -18.13 28.98 40.71
C LYS A 582 -18.50 28.51 39.31
N ASP A 583 -17.75 28.94 38.30
CA ASP A 583 -17.94 28.60 36.90
C ASP A 583 -17.28 27.27 36.50
N VAL A 584 -16.53 26.62 37.40
CA VAL A 584 -16.00 25.27 37.20
C VAL A 584 -17.07 24.27 37.63
N LEU A 585 -17.83 23.79 36.64
CA LEU A 585 -18.86 22.76 36.83
C LEU A 585 -18.22 21.36 36.81
N ASP A 586 -19.05 20.33 37.05
CA ASP A 586 -18.65 18.93 36.91
C ASP A 586 -18.92 18.49 35.47
N ASP A 587 -17.88 18.43 34.66
CA ASP A 587 -17.91 18.26 33.20
C ASP A 587 -16.58 17.67 32.69
N TRP A 588 -16.44 17.47 31.38
CA TRP A 588 -15.28 16.82 30.75
C TRP A 588 -13.92 17.48 31.08
N TYR A 589 -13.90 18.79 31.34
CA TYR A 589 -12.67 19.54 31.62
C TYR A 589 -12.29 19.58 33.12
N THR A 590 -13.17 19.12 34.02
CA THR A 590 -13.04 19.40 35.47
C THR A 590 -11.75 18.88 36.07
N VAL A 591 -11.31 17.67 35.67
CA VAL A 591 -10.06 17.09 36.18
C VAL A 591 -8.86 17.93 35.75
N GLY A 592 -8.81 18.35 34.48
CA GLY A 592 -7.73 19.17 33.96
C GLY A 592 -7.68 20.56 34.60
N VAL A 593 -8.84 21.19 34.81
CA VAL A 593 -8.93 22.50 35.49
C VAL A 593 -8.49 22.40 36.95
N ASN A 594 -8.95 21.38 37.69
CA ASN A 594 -8.54 21.18 39.08
C ASN A 594 -7.03 20.99 39.20
N TRP A 595 -6.45 20.14 38.34
CA TRP A 595 -5.02 19.89 38.30
C TRP A 595 -4.22 21.15 37.94
N ALA A 596 -4.61 21.85 36.88
CA ALA A 596 -3.89 23.04 36.42
C ALA A 596 -3.93 24.17 37.47
N TYR A 597 -5.03 24.28 38.22
CA TYR A 597 -5.16 25.23 39.33
C TYR A 597 -4.32 24.82 40.54
N ASP A 598 -4.38 23.55 40.97
CA ASP A 598 -3.62 23.02 42.11
C ASP A 598 -2.11 23.20 41.94
N LYS A 599 -1.61 23.00 40.71
CA LYS A 599 -0.19 23.23 40.38
C LYS A 599 0.18 24.71 40.21
N GLY A 600 -0.80 25.63 40.21
CA GLY A 600 -0.57 27.05 39.94
C GLY A 600 -0.27 27.38 38.48
N TYR A 601 -0.48 26.43 37.55
CA TYR A 601 -0.23 26.63 36.13
C TYR A 601 -1.26 27.58 35.49
N ILE A 602 -2.53 27.43 35.86
CA ILE A 602 -3.62 28.27 35.37
C ILE A 602 -4.43 28.79 36.56
N ASN A 603 -4.35 30.09 36.81
CA ASN A 603 -5.12 30.78 37.85
C ASN A 603 -6.44 31.33 37.30
N GLY A 604 -7.42 31.52 38.20
CA GLY A 604 -8.66 32.21 37.87
C GLY A 604 -8.50 33.72 37.71
N PHE A 605 -9.45 34.36 37.04
CA PHE A 605 -9.50 35.82 36.92
C PHE A 605 -9.84 36.51 38.25
N SER A 606 -10.47 35.79 39.16
CA SER A 606 -10.75 36.22 40.54
C SER A 606 -10.95 35.00 41.43
N ASP A 607 -11.08 35.22 42.74
CA ASP A 607 -11.38 34.16 43.72
C ASP A 607 -12.67 33.37 43.40
N GLU A 608 -13.58 33.91 42.58
CA GLU A 608 -14.86 33.27 42.25
C GLU A 608 -14.95 32.74 40.81
N VAL A 609 -14.06 33.15 39.89
CA VAL A 609 -14.20 32.90 38.44
C VAL A 609 -12.90 32.40 37.83
N PHE A 610 -12.93 31.20 37.25
CA PHE A 610 -11.81 30.62 36.50
C PHE A 610 -11.72 31.18 35.08
N GLY A 611 -12.88 31.42 34.46
CA GLY A 611 -13.03 31.84 33.07
C GLY A 611 -13.40 30.70 32.12
N VAL A 612 -14.20 29.72 32.57
CA VAL A 612 -14.67 28.63 31.71
C VAL A 612 -15.49 29.19 30.54
N GLY A 613 -15.24 28.68 29.33
CA GLY A 613 -15.87 29.11 28.09
C GLY A 613 -15.30 30.40 27.51
N GLN A 614 -14.27 31.00 28.14
CA GLN A 614 -13.64 32.22 27.65
C GLN A 614 -12.42 31.88 26.77
N PRO A 615 -12.29 32.53 25.60
CA PRO A 615 -11.08 32.45 24.79
C PRO A 615 -9.82 32.89 25.53
N LEU A 616 -8.70 32.25 25.24
CA LEU A 616 -7.37 32.62 25.72
C LEU A 616 -6.72 33.62 24.78
N THR A 617 -6.22 34.73 25.32
CA THR A 617 -5.35 35.63 24.56
C THR A 617 -3.92 35.11 24.48
N ARG A 618 -3.14 35.59 23.52
CA ARG A 618 -1.73 35.21 23.33
C ARG A 618 -0.86 35.50 24.54
N GLU A 619 -1.07 36.64 25.22
CA GLU A 619 -0.33 36.95 26.44
C GLU A 619 -0.69 36.01 27.61
N GLN A 620 -1.96 35.60 27.70
CA GLN A 620 -2.40 34.63 28.70
C GLN A 620 -1.79 33.25 28.45
N LEU A 621 -1.76 32.80 27.19
CA LEU A 621 -1.15 31.51 26.84
C LEU A 621 0.36 31.51 27.14
N CYS A 622 1.06 32.61 26.90
CA CYS A 622 2.48 32.75 27.27
C CYS A 622 2.70 32.64 28.77
N CYS A 623 1.82 33.22 29.59
CA CYS A 623 1.88 33.03 31.05
C CYS A 623 1.69 31.58 31.45
N ILE A 624 0.75 30.85 30.81
CA ILE A 624 0.54 29.43 31.10
C ILE A 624 1.80 28.62 30.77
N PHE A 625 2.39 28.80 29.58
CA PHE A 625 3.64 28.14 29.23
C PHE A 625 4.78 28.49 30.21
N ALA A 626 4.96 29.76 30.54
CA ALA A 626 5.99 30.15 31.51
C ALA A 626 5.76 29.52 32.89
N ASN A 627 4.53 29.44 33.38
CA ASN A 627 4.21 28.82 34.67
C ASN A 627 4.48 27.32 34.70
N ILE A 628 4.34 26.64 33.55
CA ILE A 628 4.58 25.19 33.46
C ILE A 628 6.07 24.89 33.28
N LEU A 629 6.77 25.71 32.48
CA LEU A 629 8.07 25.35 31.90
C LEU A 629 9.27 26.10 32.46
N ALA A 630 9.04 27.27 33.05
CA ALA A 630 10.10 28.10 33.57
C ALA A 630 10.18 27.97 35.08
N SER A 631 11.40 28.07 35.61
CA SER A 631 11.56 28.42 37.02
C SER A 631 11.16 29.89 37.26
N GLU A 632 10.72 30.21 38.48
CA GLU A 632 10.41 31.61 38.85
C GLU A 632 11.59 32.56 38.59
N ASP A 633 12.83 32.08 38.83
CA ASP A 633 14.05 32.85 38.60
C ASP A 633 14.31 33.14 37.11
N GLU A 634 14.02 32.18 36.22
CA GLU A 634 14.14 32.37 34.77
C GLU A 634 13.18 33.43 34.24
N VAL A 635 11.96 33.51 34.78
CA VAL A 635 10.97 34.52 34.38
C VAL A 635 11.30 35.87 35.02
N GLU A 636 11.69 35.89 36.29
CA GLU A 636 11.92 37.13 37.03
C GLU A 636 13.15 37.90 36.48
N ASN A 637 14.19 37.17 36.07
CA ASN A 637 15.45 37.71 35.53
C ASN A 637 15.57 37.63 34.00
N VAL A 638 14.46 37.45 33.29
CA VAL A 638 14.46 37.31 31.83
C VAL A 638 15.05 38.55 31.13
N ASP A 639 15.85 38.32 30.08
CA ASP A 639 16.32 39.40 29.21
C ASP A 639 15.16 39.99 28.40
N MET A 640 14.86 41.25 28.66
CA MET A 640 13.75 41.98 28.04
C MET A 640 14.10 42.54 26.65
N THR A 641 15.37 42.49 26.22
CA THR A 641 15.85 43.18 25.01
C THR A 641 15.08 42.79 23.75
N LYS A 642 14.88 41.48 23.50
CA LYS A 642 14.15 41.01 22.32
C LYS A 642 12.68 41.41 22.36
N PHE A 643 12.06 41.36 23.54
CA PHE A 643 10.66 41.72 23.73
C PHE A 643 10.43 43.22 23.54
N GLU A 644 11.27 44.08 24.14
CA GLU A 644 11.16 45.54 24.02
C GLU A 644 11.42 46.05 22.59
N ALA A 645 12.13 45.27 21.77
CA ALA A 645 12.33 45.55 20.36
C ALA A 645 11.09 45.25 19.49
N MET A 646 10.08 44.53 20.01
CA MET A 646 8.86 44.21 19.26
C MET A 646 7.98 45.47 19.10
N PRO A 647 7.40 45.72 17.91
CA PRO A 647 6.66 46.95 17.62
C PRO A 647 5.45 47.23 18.53
N ASP A 648 4.88 46.20 19.13
CA ASP A 648 3.66 46.23 19.95
C ASP A 648 3.90 45.75 21.39
N ALA A 649 5.15 45.79 21.85
CA ALA A 649 5.52 45.41 23.22
C ALA A 649 4.80 46.24 24.29
N ASP A 650 4.44 47.49 23.99
CA ASP A 650 3.70 48.40 24.87
C ASP A 650 2.22 47.98 25.06
N LYS A 651 1.66 47.18 24.14
CA LYS A 651 0.31 46.64 24.26
C LYS A 651 0.21 45.42 25.19
N THR A 652 1.34 44.81 25.55
CA THR A 652 1.35 43.66 26.45
C THR A 652 1.11 44.11 27.88
N SER A 653 0.11 43.50 28.54
CA SER A 653 -0.26 43.80 29.92
C SER A 653 0.93 43.68 30.86
N SER A 654 1.03 44.57 31.85
CA SER A 654 2.19 44.64 32.76
C SER A 654 2.52 43.32 33.46
N TRP A 655 1.49 42.53 33.80
CA TRP A 655 1.62 41.23 34.44
C TRP A 655 2.13 40.12 33.50
N ALA A 656 1.98 40.27 32.18
CA ALA A 656 2.36 39.27 31.19
C ALA A 656 3.76 39.49 30.58
N ARG A 657 4.30 40.72 30.67
CA ARG A 657 5.51 41.15 29.94
C ARG A 657 6.68 40.18 30.10
N LYS A 658 6.97 39.74 31.32
CA LYS A 658 8.09 38.83 31.60
C LYS A 658 7.87 37.43 31.03
N SER A 659 6.67 36.87 31.18
CA SER A 659 6.33 35.56 30.60
C SER A 659 6.38 35.60 29.06
N VAL A 660 5.89 36.67 28.45
CA VAL A 660 5.97 36.86 26.99
C VAL A 660 7.42 36.99 26.54
N ALA A 661 8.24 37.78 27.25
CA ALA A 661 9.67 37.90 26.97
C ALA A 661 10.40 36.55 27.08
N TRP A 662 10.05 35.74 28.09
CA TRP A 662 10.60 34.40 28.26
C TRP A 662 10.25 33.50 27.09
N CYS A 663 8.99 33.50 26.65
CA CYS A 663 8.55 32.69 25.50
C CYS A 663 9.24 33.13 24.19
N ILE A 664 9.50 34.43 23.99
CA ILE A 664 10.29 34.93 22.84
C ILE A 664 11.74 34.44 22.92
N ASN A 665 12.36 34.49 24.10
CA ASN A 665 13.75 34.10 24.27
C ASN A 665 13.98 32.59 24.08
N LYS A 666 12.98 31.77 24.42
CA LYS A 666 12.98 30.32 24.15
C LYS A 666 12.51 29.96 22.74
N GLU A 667 12.24 30.96 21.90
CA GLU A 667 11.72 30.80 20.53
C GLU A 667 10.39 30.02 20.46
N LEU A 668 9.69 29.93 21.60
CA LEU A 668 8.37 29.33 21.70
C LEU A 668 7.34 30.19 20.96
N ILE A 669 7.50 31.51 21.00
CA ILE A 669 6.78 32.44 20.13
C ILE A 669 7.76 33.32 19.35
N ASN A 670 7.53 33.47 18.05
CA ASN A 670 8.39 34.28 17.18
C ASN A 670 7.67 35.51 16.61
N GLY A 671 6.50 35.86 17.13
CA GLY A 671 5.63 36.92 16.60
C GLY A 671 4.97 36.56 15.25
N VAL A 672 3.94 37.32 14.90
CA VAL A 672 3.17 37.20 13.65
C VAL A 672 3.65 38.28 12.68
N ASP A 673 3.90 37.93 11.42
CA ASP A 673 4.29 38.92 10.40
C ASP A 673 3.10 39.84 10.07
N VAL A 674 3.29 41.14 10.28
CA VAL A 674 2.33 42.19 9.96
C VAL A 674 3.08 43.29 9.22
N ASP A 675 2.77 43.46 7.94
CA ASP A 675 3.37 44.48 7.05
C ASP A 675 4.91 44.46 7.00
N GLY A 676 5.53 43.28 7.07
CA GLY A 676 6.99 43.10 7.00
C GLY A 676 7.72 43.28 8.33
N GLY A 677 6.98 43.32 9.45
CA GLY A 677 7.52 43.31 10.81
C GLY A 677 6.78 42.31 11.70
N ARG A 678 7.50 41.58 12.56
CA ARG A 678 6.90 40.62 13.49
C ARG A 678 6.34 41.32 14.73
N GLN A 679 5.08 41.07 15.05
CA GLN A 679 4.35 41.60 16.21
C GLN A 679 3.95 40.48 17.18
N ILE A 680 3.79 40.81 18.47
CA ILE A 680 3.37 39.86 19.51
C ILE A 680 1.88 39.55 19.38
N GLN A 681 1.05 40.58 19.16
CA GLN A 681 -0.42 40.58 19.20
C GLN A 681 -0.98 40.03 20.53
N PRO A 682 -0.67 40.67 21.67
CA PRO A 682 -0.89 40.11 23.00
C PRO A 682 -2.38 39.88 23.35
N ASP A 683 -3.28 40.69 22.82
CA ASP A 683 -4.72 40.69 23.07
C ASP A 683 -5.53 39.82 22.09
N VAL A 684 -4.89 39.29 21.05
CA VAL A 684 -5.54 38.41 20.06
C VAL A 684 -5.78 37.02 20.67
N ASN A 685 -6.95 36.46 20.41
CA ASN A 685 -7.30 35.10 20.85
C ASN A 685 -6.42 34.06 20.14
N CYS A 686 -6.00 33.05 20.90
CA CYS A 686 -5.28 31.90 20.37
C CYS A 686 -6.28 30.94 19.74
N SER A 687 -5.97 30.43 18.54
CA SER A 687 -6.73 29.34 17.97
C SER A 687 -6.25 27.97 18.48
N ARG A 688 -7.08 26.94 18.31
CA ARG A 688 -6.69 25.55 18.59
C ARG A 688 -5.50 25.08 17.73
N GLY A 689 -5.43 25.49 16.46
CA GLY A 689 -4.29 25.21 15.58
C GLY A 689 -3.00 25.87 16.05
N MET A 690 -3.08 27.08 16.61
CA MET A 690 -1.94 27.74 17.25
C MET A 690 -1.46 26.98 18.50
N MET A 691 -2.38 26.50 19.33
CA MET A 691 -2.01 25.67 20.48
C MET A 691 -1.26 24.41 20.04
N ALA A 692 -1.76 23.73 19.00
CA ALA A 692 -1.10 22.56 18.44
C ALA A 692 0.33 22.87 17.96
N ALA A 693 0.51 23.95 17.19
CA ALA A 693 1.81 24.39 16.70
C ALA A 693 2.82 24.71 17.81
N LEU A 694 2.36 25.39 18.87
CA LEU A 694 3.20 25.73 20.02
C LEU A 694 3.62 24.49 20.80
N LEU A 695 2.69 23.57 21.07
CA LEU A 695 2.99 22.31 21.77
C LEU A 695 3.93 21.41 20.97
N SER A 696 3.65 21.18 19.68
CA SER A 696 4.54 20.40 18.80
C SER A 696 5.94 21.01 18.78
N SER A 697 6.07 22.33 18.69
CA SER A 697 7.37 23.01 18.73
C SER A 697 8.07 22.83 20.07
N ALA A 698 7.36 23.02 21.18
CA ALA A 698 7.90 22.85 22.52
C ALA A 698 8.46 21.43 22.75
N ILE A 699 7.73 20.40 22.30
CA ILE A 699 8.16 19.00 22.37
C ILE A 699 9.38 18.77 21.48
N LYS A 700 9.36 19.23 20.23
CA LYS A 700 10.48 19.06 19.27
C LYS A 700 11.78 19.68 19.78
N PHE A 701 11.70 20.79 20.50
CA PHE A 701 12.87 21.45 21.09
C PHE A 701 13.22 20.95 22.51
N GLY A 702 12.52 19.92 23.01
CA GLY A 702 12.78 19.35 24.34
C GLY A 702 12.53 20.32 25.49
N LEU A 703 11.63 21.29 25.29
CA LEU A 703 11.20 22.23 26.33
C LEU A 703 10.16 21.60 27.26
N ILE A 704 9.41 20.61 26.77
CA ILE A 704 8.36 19.86 27.49
C ILE A 704 8.46 18.37 27.28
#